data_AF-A0A5N6VBT1-F1
#
_entry.id   AF-A0A5N6VBT1-F1
#
_cell.length_a   1.000
_cell.length_b   1.000
_cell.length_c   1.000
_cell.angle_alpha   90.00
_cell.angle_beta   90.00
_cell.angle_gamma   90.00
#
_symmetry.space_group_name_H-M   'P 1'
#
loop_
_entity.id
_entity.type
_entity.pdbx_description
1 polymer ?
#
loop_
_entity_poly.entity_id
_entity_poly.type
_entity_poly.pdbx_seq_one_letter_code
_entity_poly.pdbx_strand_id
1 'polypeptide(L)'
;MAGSTLRLNPQAPVFVCSDRHEKQEACNQVLCTGSGVPVNKSSDNTGLNGPEATPRANDPVMDEWTSTSHYDPSDNNGLTEPEVTPKANDPIMDEWTSISYDNPGINEPGASPEANPLLAEETHGESQAPLEIFWTADTAGSVAVVNAAEVREDNKDLTQDNMIALASTRTPDWHHFLGPRERWIRFKMPSESSSSSSNTEPNFLPVKSTFTHGDTAVCFRISDRPVAGKLAFQAFVTRSKSPMMKELHPENVAHSARLEFNLHPFVDRRIQRCVQNFYYTEHLPTKPTDGNEVDKASKVEYIAPCYIDIEFDTTGGISQGLLDGHKFNRETKELFAYMYSLTRNASTKPRTVKLRVDIDPRDVSRLTGFLETLKDITNLLPTSAAWSPYRAHGGEVRILFGQQKPRVIIHQGWGSEMVKFRGQSHFYDIDAYLVKMAYGAVLEWRRPYEMVKRIQLIPPCIKLRKIGESIVAIAILDKSAFEDLLPPEMKGMELILPEFTEVEVIVRVPKRSGPAMEWNGSGFTVPGYIEDEDPSAIQIVLYGPRLGKLLNTDQDSASVEHPGSLKFDINKAPIRRSINALAKLKANTDEVTRWFSLLLNHEPNALPDIDLLNGIDPNVIQSALRHLLRLKQWNAEQVAAFRSVRNTKAGCSLLEGFPGCGKTTWDPSNAVVDALTREFKELAPELKYVRVRRGEVEKRSRNTANAKESADGNEEHAEVERHSALMGLIMTLKETLSRKVKGDLEQSVLTYVQCKCNTAFAAGEEFILNVARSTPKKQVTTPGNGESDYTEDLQDAYRVVREYLSQPKFPRPKDASGEELEKWSKREIAFKKSYDAVSELIIQEARVVACTNNLAGTDLVRRNFGTNGKGIIIIADEDGQATEPDAIVPLVSLDNADKVAGMIRGGDRHQLPPLVITANESPGYNEFGAQIGKSLFDRLRCAKFPVVILCQQHRMRPSL
;
A
#
# COMPACT_ATOMS: atom_id res chain seq x y z
N MET A 1 22.84 28.02 -44.19
CA MET A 1 23.90 27.85 -43.17
C MET A 1 23.30 28.24 -41.82
N ALA A 2 23.43 27.51 -40.73
CA ALA A 2 23.97 26.16 -40.54
C ALA A 2 22.94 25.30 -39.79
N GLY A 3 22.95 23.98 -40.00
CA GLY A 3 22.04 23.07 -39.31
C GLY A 3 22.52 22.78 -37.88
N SER A 4 21.93 23.44 -36.89
CA SER A 4 22.22 23.17 -35.47
C SER A 4 21.43 21.95 -34.99
N THR A 5 21.96 20.75 -35.20
CA THR A 5 21.41 19.51 -34.62
C THR A 5 21.51 19.60 -33.09
N LEU A 6 20.36 19.79 -32.44
CA LEU A 6 20.24 19.93 -30.99
C LEU A 6 20.58 18.58 -30.31
N ARG A 7 21.86 18.38 -29.97
CA ARG A 7 22.28 17.25 -29.12
C ARG A 7 21.69 17.44 -27.73
N LEU A 8 20.68 16.65 -27.39
CA LEU A 8 20.01 16.70 -26.09
C LEU A 8 21.01 16.42 -24.94
N ASN A 9 20.95 17.26 -23.92
CA ASN A 9 21.82 17.20 -22.75
C ASN A 9 21.44 15.99 -21.87
N PRO A 10 22.39 15.15 -21.41
CA PRO A 10 22.07 13.99 -20.57
C PRO A 10 21.51 14.42 -19.21
N GLN A 11 20.19 14.30 -19.07
CA GLN A 11 19.40 14.71 -17.89
C GLN A 11 18.42 13.62 -17.43
N ALA A 12 17.63 13.92 -16.40
CA ALA A 12 17.09 12.97 -15.43
C ALA A 12 16.29 11.80 -16.03
N PRO A 13 16.61 10.53 -15.70
CA PRO A 13 15.71 9.41 -15.96
C PRO A 13 14.42 9.50 -15.13
N VAL A 14 13.32 9.04 -15.72
CA VAL A 14 11.96 9.07 -15.15
C VAL A 14 11.51 7.65 -14.83
N PHE A 15 11.00 7.44 -13.62
CA PHE A 15 10.43 6.17 -13.19
C PHE A 15 8.90 6.24 -13.25
N VAL A 16 8.27 5.23 -13.83
CA VAL A 16 6.83 5.23 -14.09
C VAL A 16 6.20 3.98 -13.47
N CYS A 17 5.24 4.20 -12.59
CA CYS A 17 4.50 3.18 -11.86
C CYS A 17 3.03 3.14 -12.28
N SER A 18 2.43 1.95 -12.23
CA SER A 18 0.99 1.83 -12.02
C SER A 18 0.63 0.52 -11.35
N ASP A 19 -0.25 0.57 -10.35
CA ASP A 19 -0.74 -0.61 -9.66
C ASP A 19 -2.15 -0.98 -10.14
N ARG A 20 -2.20 -1.92 -11.08
CA ARG A 20 -3.42 -2.67 -11.39
C ARG A 20 -3.33 -4.03 -10.71
N HIS A 21 -4.08 -4.21 -9.62
CA HIS A 21 -3.95 -5.38 -8.76
C HIS A 21 -4.60 -6.60 -9.44
N GLU A 22 -3.83 -7.65 -9.78
CA GLU A 22 -4.32 -8.82 -10.56
C GLU A 22 -5.55 -9.52 -9.94
N LYS A 23 -5.78 -9.39 -8.62
CA LYS A 23 -7.03 -9.80 -7.92
C LYS A 23 -8.32 -9.24 -8.57
N GLN A 24 -8.23 -8.10 -9.27
CA GLN A 24 -9.37 -7.29 -9.73
C GLN A 24 -10.08 -7.87 -10.96
N GLU A 25 -9.38 -8.62 -11.82
CA GLU A 25 -10.02 -9.20 -13.03
C GLU A 25 -10.94 -10.39 -12.68
N ALA A 26 -10.66 -11.12 -11.60
CA ALA A 26 -11.60 -12.10 -11.04
C ALA A 26 -12.84 -11.42 -10.42
N CYS A 27 -12.62 -10.39 -9.59
CA CYS A 27 -13.71 -9.76 -8.83
C CYS A 27 -14.73 -8.99 -9.72
N ASN A 28 -14.32 -8.56 -10.92
CA ASN A 28 -15.22 -7.91 -11.88
C ASN A 28 -16.32 -8.84 -12.44
N GLN A 29 -16.20 -10.17 -12.32
CA GLN A 29 -17.30 -11.10 -12.65
C GLN A 29 -18.37 -11.10 -11.54
N VAL A 30 -17.97 -10.95 -10.29
CA VAL A 30 -18.82 -11.05 -9.09
C VAL A 30 -19.81 -9.88 -8.97
N LEU A 31 -19.44 -8.69 -9.45
CA LEU A 31 -20.30 -7.49 -9.35
C LEU A 31 -21.46 -7.45 -10.35
N CYS A 32 -21.60 -8.44 -11.24
CA CYS A 32 -22.65 -8.48 -12.26
C CYS A 32 -23.82 -9.43 -11.95
N THR A 33 -23.72 -10.28 -10.92
CA THR A 33 -24.76 -11.27 -10.56
C THR A 33 -25.82 -10.68 -9.62
N GLY A 34 -26.64 -9.77 -10.16
CA GLY A 34 -27.75 -9.15 -9.45
C GLY A 34 -28.75 -10.17 -8.89
N SER A 35 -29.16 -10.00 -7.63
CA SER A 35 -29.94 -10.99 -6.87
C SER A 35 -31.40 -11.10 -7.32
N GLY A 36 -31.68 -12.01 -8.25
CA GLY A 36 -33.04 -12.42 -8.61
C GLY A 36 -33.64 -13.38 -7.56
N VAL A 37 -34.79 -13.02 -6.98
CA VAL A 37 -35.50 -13.86 -6.00
C VAL A 37 -36.20 -15.02 -6.73
N PRO A 38 -35.95 -16.30 -6.37
CA PRO A 38 -36.60 -17.44 -7.00
C PRO A 38 -38.05 -17.58 -6.51
N VAL A 39 -39.01 -17.42 -7.42
CA VAL A 39 -40.43 -17.71 -7.16
C VAL A 39 -40.70 -19.19 -7.42
N ASN A 40 -41.04 -19.93 -6.37
CA ASN A 40 -41.49 -21.32 -6.50
C ASN A 40 -42.82 -21.41 -7.27
N LYS A 41 -42.84 -22.20 -8.35
CA LYS A 41 -44.05 -22.82 -8.88
C LYS A 41 -43.77 -24.28 -9.24
N SER A 42 -44.74 -25.14 -8.95
CA SER A 42 -44.69 -26.59 -9.14
C SER A 42 -45.46 -27.04 -10.37
N SER A 43 -45.29 -28.33 -10.70
CA SER A 43 -46.29 -29.24 -11.30
C SER A 43 -46.82 -28.99 -12.72
N ASP A 44 -46.65 -30.05 -13.52
CA ASP A 44 -47.61 -30.63 -14.47
C ASP A 44 -47.75 -30.12 -15.93
N ASN A 45 -46.91 -30.70 -16.80
CA ASN A 45 -47.28 -31.79 -17.75
C ASN A 45 -48.25 -31.54 -18.94
N THR A 46 -47.90 -32.13 -20.10
CA THR A 46 -48.68 -32.31 -21.36
C THR A 46 -49.04 -31.07 -22.20
N GLY A 47 -49.16 -31.24 -23.54
CA GLY A 47 -49.93 -30.31 -24.39
C GLY A 47 -49.31 -29.93 -25.75
N LEU A 48 -49.65 -30.70 -26.79
CA LEU A 48 -49.34 -30.52 -28.22
C LEU A 48 -49.74 -29.16 -28.87
N ASN A 49 -49.08 -28.87 -30.00
CA ASN A 49 -49.54 -28.11 -31.19
C ASN A 49 -49.72 -26.57 -31.15
N GLY A 50 -49.25 -25.92 -32.23
CA GLY A 50 -50.01 -24.84 -32.90
C GLY A 50 -49.32 -23.47 -32.96
N PRO A 51 -49.34 -22.76 -34.12
CA PRO A 51 -48.67 -21.46 -34.28
C PRO A 51 -49.64 -20.27 -34.51
N GLU A 52 -49.03 -19.08 -34.67
CA GLU A 52 -49.57 -17.82 -35.21
C GLU A 52 -50.68 -17.08 -34.41
N ALA A 53 -50.34 -15.88 -33.91
CA ALA A 53 -50.96 -14.61 -34.32
C ALA A 53 -50.36 -13.40 -33.57
N THR A 54 -50.42 -12.21 -34.18
CA THR A 54 -50.16 -10.91 -33.55
C THR A 54 -51.43 -10.03 -33.65
N PRO A 55 -51.43 -8.74 -33.29
CA PRO A 55 -51.43 -8.25 -31.91
C PRO A 55 -52.63 -7.33 -31.61
N ARG A 56 -52.89 -7.00 -30.33
CA ARG A 56 -53.47 -5.69 -29.93
C ARG A 56 -53.41 -5.44 -28.43
N ALA A 57 -53.49 -4.16 -28.07
CA ALA A 57 -53.50 -3.67 -26.69
C ALA A 57 -54.91 -3.73 -26.05
N ASN A 58 -54.93 -3.66 -24.72
CA ASN A 58 -55.91 -2.91 -23.92
C ASN A 58 -55.44 -2.88 -22.46
N ASP A 59 -55.22 -1.68 -21.91
CA ASP A 59 -55.40 -1.44 -20.47
C ASP A 59 -56.91 -1.54 -20.15
N PRO A 60 -57.33 -1.84 -18.90
CA PRO A 60 -57.52 -0.74 -17.94
C PRO A 60 -57.41 -1.12 -16.44
N VAL A 61 -57.43 -0.11 -15.54
CA VAL A 61 -58.04 -0.15 -14.17
C VAL A 61 -57.44 -1.16 -13.16
N MET A 62 -57.00 -0.83 -11.95
CA MET A 62 -57.17 0.32 -11.01
C MET A 62 -55.88 0.41 -10.13
N ASP A 63 -55.67 1.27 -9.13
CA ASP A 63 -56.53 2.21 -8.36
C ASP A 63 -55.71 3.39 -7.78
N GLU A 64 -56.36 4.29 -7.04
CA GLU A 64 -55.76 5.38 -6.24
C GLU A 64 -54.99 4.84 -4.99
N TRP A 65 -54.05 5.57 -4.38
CA TRP A 65 -54.36 6.59 -3.36
C TRP A 65 -53.32 7.73 -3.28
N THR A 66 -53.77 8.87 -2.76
CA THR A 66 -53.10 10.18 -2.87
C THR A 66 -52.25 10.55 -1.65
N SER A 67 -51.23 11.39 -1.88
CA SER A 67 -51.14 12.67 -1.16
C SER A 67 -50.36 13.69 -2.00
N THR A 68 -50.82 14.93 -2.03
CA THR A 68 -50.27 16.02 -2.83
C THR A 68 -49.59 17.08 -1.96
N SER A 69 -48.64 17.81 -2.54
CA SER A 69 -48.37 19.20 -2.15
C SER A 69 -48.27 20.05 -3.42
N HIS A 70 -48.97 21.19 -3.43
CA HIS A 70 -49.01 22.08 -4.58
C HIS A 70 -47.76 22.98 -4.64
N TYR A 71 -47.34 23.30 -5.84
CA TYR A 71 -46.72 24.60 -6.14
C TYR A 71 -47.32 25.13 -7.44
N ASP A 72 -47.67 26.41 -7.46
CA ASP A 72 -48.47 27.05 -8.52
C ASP A 72 -47.61 28.09 -9.27
N PRO A 73 -47.39 27.95 -10.59
CA PRO A 73 -46.46 28.80 -11.33
C PRO A 73 -47.18 29.91 -12.11
N SER A 74 -47.56 31.00 -11.42
CA SER A 74 -47.91 32.25 -12.10
C SER A 74 -47.42 33.48 -11.34
N ASP A 75 -46.33 34.08 -11.82
CA ASP A 75 -46.39 35.50 -12.19
C ASP A 75 -45.33 35.85 -13.24
N ASN A 76 -45.60 36.88 -14.04
CA ASN A 76 -44.87 37.15 -15.28
C ASN A 76 -44.39 38.61 -15.40
N ASN A 77 -43.12 38.86 -15.09
CA ASN A 77 -42.37 40.07 -15.43
C ASN A 77 -40.87 39.72 -15.49
N GLY A 78 -40.06 40.24 -16.43
CA GLY A 78 -40.37 41.25 -17.44
C GLY A 78 -39.23 42.24 -17.65
N LEU A 79 -37.99 41.76 -17.81
CA LEU A 79 -36.82 42.62 -18.04
C LEU A 79 -35.96 42.12 -19.21
N THR A 80 -35.48 43.08 -20.00
CA THR A 80 -34.83 42.92 -21.30
C THR A 80 -33.41 42.37 -21.23
N GLU A 81 -33.11 41.39 -22.08
CA GLU A 81 -31.72 41.06 -22.46
C GLU A 81 -31.16 42.11 -23.45
N PRO A 82 -29.86 42.44 -23.37
CA PRO A 82 -29.11 43.04 -24.48
C PRO A 82 -28.29 41.98 -25.22
N GLU A 83 -28.47 41.87 -26.54
CA GLU A 83 -27.59 41.05 -27.38
C GLU A 83 -26.13 41.55 -27.32
N VAL A 84 -25.18 40.64 -27.11
CA VAL A 84 -23.75 40.93 -27.29
C VAL A 84 -23.10 39.85 -28.16
N THR A 85 -22.90 40.17 -29.44
CA THR A 85 -22.19 39.31 -30.40
C THR A 85 -20.73 39.11 -29.98
N PRO A 86 -20.16 37.89 -30.08
CA PRO A 86 -18.75 37.67 -29.77
C PRO A 86 -17.85 38.28 -30.85
N LYS A 87 -16.98 39.23 -30.45
CA LYS A 87 -15.82 39.63 -31.25
C LYS A 87 -14.61 38.80 -30.83
N ALA A 88 -13.87 38.31 -31.82
CA ALA A 88 -12.64 37.57 -31.63
C ALA A 88 -11.41 38.50 -31.52
N ASN A 89 -10.31 37.91 -31.09
CA ASN A 89 -8.94 38.45 -31.03
C ASN A 89 -8.67 39.54 -29.99
N ASP A 90 -7.96 39.15 -28.94
CA ASP A 90 -6.86 39.95 -28.38
C ASP A 90 -5.68 39.00 -28.04
N PRO A 91 -4.42 39.48 -28.07
CA PRO A 91 -3.24 38.61 -28.02
C PRO A 91 -2.82 38.25 -26.59
N ILE A 92 -2.32 37.02 -26.42
CA ILE A 92 -1.54 36.64 -25.22
C ILE A 92 -0.16 37.31 -25.35
N MET A 93 0.11 38.34 -24.56
CA MET A 93 1.44 38.93 -24.37
C MET A 93 2.15 38.35 -23.15
N ASP A 94 3.48 38.48 -23.13
CA ASP A 94 4.36 37.86 -22.13
C ASP A 94 4.39 38.59 -20.79
N GLU A 95 3.89 37.95 -19.72
CA GLU A 95 4.31 38.21 -18.34
C GLU A 95 5.29 37.12 -17.87
N TRP A 96 6.58 37.32 -18.19
CA TRP A 96 7.71 36.56 -17.63
C TRP A 96 8.80 37.51 -17.10
N THR A 97 8.43 38.40 -16.19
CA THR A 97 9.39 39.20 -15.40
C THR A 97 9.60 38.56 -14.02
N SER A 98 10.86 38.45 -13.60
CA SER A 98 11.27 37.76 -12.37
C SER A 98 10.77 38.46 -11.11
N ILE A 99 10.05 37.74 -10.25
CA ILE A 99 9.89 38.11 -8.84
C ILE A 99 11.16 37.64 -8.10
N SER A 100 12.11 38.55 -7.91
CA SER A 100 13.22 38.36 -6.98
C SER A 100 12.72 38.58 -5.56
N TYR A 101 12.69 37.52 -4.75
CA TYR A 101 12.52 37.67 -3.30
C TYR A 101 13.87 38.03 -2.67
N ASP A 102 14.05 39.31 -2.35
CA ASP A 102 15.22 39.79 -1.61
C ASP A 102 15.22 39.19 -0.19
N ASN A 103 16.25 38.40 0.11
CA ASN A 103 16.48 37.88 1.45
C ASN A 103 17.04 39.02 2.34
N PRO A 104 16.40 39.39 3.47
CA PRO A 104 16.98 40.35 4.40
C PRO A 104 18.22 39.74 5.06
N GLY A 105 19.40 40.29 4.76
CA GLY A 105 20.68 39.74 5.21
C GLY A 105 20.83 39.73 6.73
N ILE A 106 21.20 38.58 7.28
CA ILE A 106 21.66 38.44 8.67
C ILE A 106 23.17 38.64 8.67
N ASN A 107 23.66 39.65 9.41
CA ASN A 107 25.09 39.91 9.56
C ASN A 107 25.73 38.93 10.55
N GLU A 108 26.69 38.14 10.11
CA GLU A 108 27.61 37.43 11.01
C GLU A 108 28.82 38.31 11.37
N PRO A 109 29.12 38.55 12.66
CA PRO A 109 30.40 39.09 13.09
C PRO A 109 31.39 37.95 13.37
N GLY A 110 32.35 37.76 12.47
CA GLY A 110 33.41 36.75 12.67
C GLY A 110 34.47 37.17 13.69
N ALA A 111 34.90 36.23 14.54
CA ALA A 111 36.12 36.34 15.33
C ALA A 111 36.71 34.95 15.63
N SER A 112 37.99 34.73 15.31
CA SER A 112 38.80 33.65 15.90
C SER A 112 39.34 34.10 17.27
N PRO A 113 39.94 33.19 18.06
CA PRO A 113 41.38 32.95 17.89
C PRO A 113 41.81 31.48 18.02
N GLU A 114 43.05 31.20 17.61
CA GLU A 114 43.75 29.94 17.81
C GLU A 114 44.37 29.86 19.22
N ALA A 115 44.39 28.67 19.85
CA ALA A 115 45.45 28.23 20.77
C ALA A 115 45.35 26.72 21.09
N ASN A 116 46.32 25.95 20.61
CA ASN A 116 46.74 24.64 21.16
C ASN A 116 47.99 24.90 22.06
N PRO A 117 48.72 23.93 22.67
CA PRO A 117 48.63 22.45 22.58
C PRO A 117 48.75 21.68 23.92
N LEU A 118 48.70 20.34 23.89
CA LEU A 118 49.78 19.38 24.29
C LEU A 118 49.29 18.06 24.91
N LEU A 119 49.69 16.95 24.26
CA LEU A 119 50.11 15.63 24.82
C LEU A 119 49.11 14.81 25.68
N ALA A 120 49.24 13.49 25.80
CA ALA A 120 50.36 12.60 25.45
C ALA A 120 49.94 11.34 24.66
N GLU A 121 50.94 10.56 24.26
CA GLU A 121 50.85 9.29 23.53
C GLU A 121 50.60 8.10 24.46
N GLU A 122 50.07 6.99 23.92
CA GLU A 122 50.69 5.66 24.10
C GLU A 122 50.20 4.66 23.02
N THR A 123 50.90 3.53 22.84
CA THR A 123 50.85 2.71 21.61
C THR A 123 50.75 1.20 21.86
N HIS A 124 50.44 0.45 20.78
CA HIS A 124 50.46 -1.02 20.62
C HIS A 124 49.26 -1.84 21.15
N GLY A 125 49.02 -2.97 20.48
CA GLY A 125 47.99 -3.97 20.83
C GLY A 125 47.34 -4.64 19.62
N GLU A 126 47.98 -5.66 19.04
CA GLU A 126 47.40 -6.45 17.95
C GLU A 126 46.47 -7.58 18.43
N SER A 127 45.48 -7.91 17.58
CA SER A 127 44.92 -9.26 17.33
C SER A 127 44.63 -10.21 18.51
N GLN A 128 43.36 -10.60 18.67
CA GLN A 128 42.94 -12.01 18.52
C GLN A 128 41.43 -12.20 18.35
N ALA A 129 41.01 -13.43 18.07
CA ALA A 129 39.67 -13.82 17.62
C ALA A 129 38.59 -13.86 18.74
N PRO A 130 37.28 -13.78 18.39
CA PRO A 130 36.21 -13.93 19.36
C PRO A 130 36.11 -15.37 19.90
N LEU A 131 36.15 -15.51 21.22
CA LEU A 131 35.98 -16.77 21.93
C LEU A 131 34.51 -17.22 21.97
N GLU A 132 34.27 -18.49 21.71
CA GLU A 132 33.05 -19.18 22.17
C GLU A 132 33.06 -19.25 23.70
N ILE A 133 31.91 -19.03 24.35
CA ILE A 133 31.76 -19.22 25.79
C ILE A 133 30.69 -20.29 26.05
N PHE A 134 31.17 -21.50 26.30
CA PHE A 134 30.41 -22.54 27.00
C PHE A 134 30.07 -22.07 28.43
N TRP A 135 28.88 -22.42 28.90
CA TRP A 135 28.56 -22.46 30.33
C TRP A 135 28.23 -23.90 30.73
N THR A 136 29.24 -24.63 31.19
CA THR A 136 29.05 -25.90 31.91
C THR A 136 28.57 -25.60 33.33
N ALA A 137 27.42 -26.16 33.71
CA ALA A 137 26.92 -26.12 35.08
C ALA A 137 27.33 -27.36 35.87
N ASP A 138 27.50 -27.21 37.18
CA ASP A 138 27.34 -28.21 38.25
C ASP A 138 27.72 -27.56 39.59
N THR A 139 27.28 -27.96 40.78
CA THR A 139 26.37 -29.04 41.27
C THR A 139 25.69 -28.53 42.57
N ALA A 140 24.68 -29.13 43.22
CA ALA A 140 23.83 -30.30 42.99
C ALA A 140 22.46 -30.08 43.69
N GLY A 141 21.38 -30.78 43.29
CA GLY A 141 20.02 -30.52 43.81
C GLY A 141 18.99 -31.65 43.81
N SER A 142 19.38 -32.91 43.58
CA SER A 142 18.57 -34.14 43.80
C SER A 142 17.22 -34.33 43.05
N VAL A 143 17.32 -34.88 41.83
CA VAL A 143 16.57 -36.08 41.35
C VAL A 143 15.04 -36.14 41.43
N ALA A 144 14.40 -36.14 40.26
CA ALA A 144 13.45 -37.19 39.81
C ALA A 144 13.41 -37.22 38.27
N VAL A 145 13.27 -38.39 37.65
CA VAL A 145 13.33 -38.57 36.18
C VAL A 145 11.99 -39.05 35.62
N VAL A 146 11.45 -38.35 34.62
CA VAL A 146 10.43 -38.87 33.68
C VAL A 146 10.75 -38.38 32.26
N ASN A 147 10.49 -39.26 31.28
CA ASN A 147 10.82 -39.15 29.86
C ASN A 147 10.43 -37.82 29.19
N ALA A 148 11.28 -37.37 28.25
CA ALA A 148 10.89 -36.37 27.26
C ALA A 148 9.88 -36.96 26.25
N ALA A 149 8.80 -36.23 25.98
CA ALA A 149 7.83 -36.55 24.93
C ALA A 149 8.01 -35.62 23.73
N GLU A 150 7.68 -36.09 22.52
CA GLU A 150 7.63 -35.25 21.32
C GLU A 150 6.59 -34.12 21.50
N VAL A 151 6.99 -32.87 21.30
CA VAL A 151 6.01 -31.77 21.15
C VAL A 151 5.42 -31.84 19.76
N ARG A 152 4.32 -32.60 19.62
CA ARG A 152 3.44 -32.52 18.45
C ARG A 152 2.56 -31.28 18.58
N GLU A 153 2.53 -30.43 17.56
CA GLU A 153 1.51 -29.39 17.41
C GLU A 153 0.16 -30.02 17.04
N ASP A 154 -0.59 -30.52 18.03
CA ASP A 154 -1.94 -31.03 17.81
C ASP A 154 -2.92 -29.86 17.58
N ASN A 155 -3.28 -29.63 16.32
CA ASN A 155 -4.10 -28.50 15.89
C ASN A 155 -5.61 -28.78 16.10
N LYS A 156 -5.99 -29.17 17.32
CA LYS A 156 -7.39 -29.35 17.75
C LYS A 156 -7.69 -28.48 18.96
N ASP A 157 -8.27 -27.31 18.68
CA ASP A 157 -8.51 -26.27 19.68
C ASP A 157 -9.76 -26.56 20.54
N LEU A 158 -9.54 -27.27 21.65
CA LEU A 158 -10.54 -27.50 22.71
C LEU A 158 -11.04 -26.20 23.40
N THR A 159 -10.47 -25.04 23.08
CA THR A 159 -10.97 -23.75 23.60
C THR A 159 -12.26 -23.30 22.89
N GLN A 160 -12.53 -23.80 21.67
CA GLN A 160 -13.67 -23.35 20.86
C GLN A 160 -15.03 -23.66 21.50
N ASP A 161 -15.24 -24.89 21.99
CA ASP A 161 -16.49 -25.28 22.69
C ASP A 161 -16.64 -24.55 24.04
N ASN A 162 -15.53 -24.30 24.74
CA ASN A 162 -15.53 -23.52 25.97
C ASN A 162 -15.92 -22.05 25.74
N MET A 163 -15.53 -21.45 24.61
CA MET A 163 -15.98 -20.11 24.23
C MET A 163 -17.45 -20.09 23.80
N ILE A 164 -17.97 -21.13 23.14
CA ILE A 164 -19.40 -21.24 22.82
C ILE A 164 -20.24 -21.36 24.10
N ALA A 165 -19.78 -22.15 25.08
CA ALA A 165 -20.42 -22.22 26.40
C ALA A 165 -20.45 -20.84 27.10
N LEU A 166 -19.32 -20.12 27.13
CA LEU A 166 -19.22 -18.77 27.72
C LEU A 166 -20.03 -17.70 26.97
N ALA A 167 -20.20 -17.83 25.64
CA ALA A 167 -21.00 -16.90 24.85
C ALA A 167 -22.52 -17.03 25.07
N SER A 168 -22.97 -18.15 25.65
CA SER A 168 -24.39 -18.42 25.90
C SER A 168 -24.96 -17.72 27.15
N THR A 169 -24.12 -17.41 28.15
CA THR A 169 -24.53 -16.85 29.45
C THR A 169 -24.51 -15.32 29.46
N ARG A 170 -25.34 -14.70 28.61
CA ARG A 170 -25.45 -13.24 28.51
C ARG A 170 -26.06 -12.58 29.76
N THR A 171 -25.38 -11.56 30.28
CA THR A 171 -25.95 -10.20 30.22
C THR A 171 -25.02 -9.33 29.34
N PRO A 172 -25.51 -8.62 28.30
CA PRO A 172 -24.64 -8.29 27.15
C PRO A 172 -24.27 -6.79 27.00
N ASP A 173 -24.59 -5.93 27.97
CA ASP A 173 -25.14 -4.60 27.63
C ASP A 173 -24.26 -3.35 27.85
N TRP A 174 -22.93 -3.44 28.12
CA TRP A 174 -22.14 -2.20 28.27
C TRP A 174 -20.67 -2.17 27.79
N HIS A 175 -19.82 -3.18 28.06
CA HIS A 175 -18.36 -2.93 28.07
C HIS A 175 -17.53 -3.24 26.81
N HIS A 176 -17.98 -4.10 25.88
CA HIS A 176 -17.09 -4.62 24.81
C HIS A 176 -17.52 -4.35 23.36
N PHE A 177 -18.61 -3.60 23.14
CA PHE A 177 -18.88 -3.00 21.82
C PHE A 177 -18.92 -1.49 21.91
N LEU A 178 -18.34 -0.84 20.89
CA LEU A 178 -18.23 0.62 20.73
C LEU A 178 -17.15 1.30 21.60
N GLY A 179 -15.87 0.98 21.34
CA GLY A 179 -14.80 1.96 21.54
C GLY A 179 -15.20 3.29 20.86
N PRO A 180 -15.09 4.43 21.56
CA PRO A 180 -16.25 5.23 21.92
C PRO A 180 -17.20 5.55 20.76
N ARG A 181 -18.46 5.11 20.89
CA ARG A 181 -19.61 5.65 20.15
C ARG A 181 -19.52 7.17 20.20
N GLU A 182 -19.58 7.86 19.05
CA GLU A 182 -19.13 9.26 18.93
C GLU A 182 -20.06 10.27 19.65
N ARG A 183 -19.92 10.32 20.97
CA ARG A 183 -20.51 11.31 21.86
C ARG A 183 -19.55 12.49 21.95
N TRP A 184 -19.67 13.36 20.94
CA TRP A 184 -19.05 14.68 20.92
C TRP A 184 -19.48 15.47 22.16
N ILE A 185 -18.56 15.68 23.11
CA ILE A 185 -18.79 16.65 24.19
C ILE A 185 -18.67 18.05 23.57
N ARG A 186 -19.77 18.81 23.56
CA ARG A 186 -19.86 20.17 23.01
C ARG A 186 -19.74 21.19 24.19
N PHE A 187 -18.83 22.15 24.09
CA PHE A 187 -18.37 23.06 25.17
C PHE A 187 -19.21 24.37 25.30
N LYS A 188 -19.31 25.04 26.48
CA LYS A 188 -20.04 26.34 26.74
C LYS A 188 -19.69 27.05 28.09
N MET A 189 -19.49 28.38 28.22
CA MET A 189 -19.48 29.55 27.29
C MET A 189 -20.60 30.58 27.54
N PRO A 190 -20.39 31.60 28.40
CA PRO A 190 -21.07 32.90 28.36
C PRO A 190 -20.33 33.93 27.47
N SER A 191 -21.05 34.62 26.59
CA SER A 191 -20.49 35.78 25.85
C SER A 191 -20.12 36.94 26.77
N GLU A 192 -18.98 37.60 26.52
CA GLU A 192 -18.58 38.78 27.29
C GLU A 192 -19.53 39.96 27.05
N SER A 193 -20.17 40.41 28.12
CA SER A 193 -20.99 41.64 28.16
C SER A 193 -20.83 42.41 29.48
N SER A 194 -19.72 42.20 30.20
CA SER A 194 -19.40 42.95 31.43
C SER A 194 -17.93 42.84 31.85
N SER A 195 -17.38 43.97 32.32
CA SER A 195 -16.07 44.15 32.99
C SER A 195 -14.79 44.09 32.12
N SER A 196 -13.74 44.75 32.59
CA SER A 196 -12.55 45.14 31.80
C SER A 196 -11.25 45.04 32.59
N SER A 197 -10.12 45.08 31.85
CA SER A 197 -8.78 45.51 32.28
C SER A 197 -8.07 44.76 33.41
N SER A 198 -7.12 43.89 33.03
CA SER A 198 -5.73 43.94 33.54
C SER A 198 -4.77 43.21 32.59
N ASN A 199 -3.53 43.69 32.45
CA ASN A 199 -2.48 43.01 31.67
C ASN A 199 -1.67 42.06 32.57
N THR A 200 -1.83 40.75 32.39
CA THR A 200 -0.98 39.70 32.97
C THR A 200 -0.79 38.55 31.97
N GLU A 201 0.12 37.62 32.29
CA GLU A 201 0.71 36.64 31.37
C GLU A 201 -0.27 35.71 30.62
N PRO A 202 0.08 35.22 29.41
CA PRO A 202 -0.77 34.38 28.56
C PRO A 202 -0.84 32.92 29.04
N ASN A 203 -1.31 32.69 30.26
CA ASN A 203 -1.23 31.41 30.98
C ASN A 203 -2.57 30.66 31.18
N PHE A 204 -3.65 31.06 30.49
CA PHE A 204 -4.93 30.35 30.52
C PHE A 204 -5.64 30.42 29.16
N LEU A 205 -6.25 29.30 28.72
CA LEU A 205 -7.49 29.39 27.94
C LEU A 205 -8.55 30.03 28.85
N PRO A 206 -9.32 31.04 28.38
CA PRO A 206 -10.04 31.94 29.26
C PRO A 206 -10.99 31.21 30.21
N VAL A 207 -11.08 31.71 31.44
CA VAL A 207 -11.68 31.05 32.63
C VAL A 207 -13.18 30.73 32.48
N LYS A 208 -13.81 31.06 31.34
CA LYS A 208 -15.17 30.72 30.91
C LYS A 208 -15.18 30.49 29.37
N SER A 209 -15.13 29.23 28.88
CA SER A 209 -15.13 28.70 27.47
C SER A 209 -16.32 27.69 27.32
N THR A 210 -17.01 27.25 26.23
CA THR A 210 -17.14 27.33 24.73
C THR A 210 -15.95 27.13 23.82
N PHE A 211 -16.18 26.21 22.88
CA PHE A 211 -16.18 26.55 21.45
C PHE A 211 -17.48 26.10 20.72
N THR A 212 -18.40 27.06 20.54
CA THR A 212 -19.28 27.29 19.37
C THR A 212 -19.32 28.80 19.12
N HIS A 213 -18.14 29.43 19.12
CA HIS A 213 -18.03 30.89 19.07
C HIS A 213 -18.13 31.36 17.62
N GLY A 214 -19.37 31.53 17.15
CA GLY A 214 -19.66 31.59 15.73
C GLY A 214 -19.29 30.26 15.06
N ASP A 215 -18.46 30.31 14.04
CA ASP A 215 -18.27 29.21 13.10
C ASP A 215 -17.34 28.09 13.57
N THR A 216 -16.77 28.10 14.78
CA THR A 216 -15.78 27.08 15.21
C THR A 216 -16.21 26.29 16.44
N ALA A 217 -16.00 24.98 16.38
CA ALA A 217 -16.16 24.03 17.48
C ALA A 217 -14.85 23.28 17.74
N VAL A 218 -14.63 22.83 18.98
CA VAL A 218 -13.49 21.98 19.37
C VAL A 218 -14.02 20.71 20.02
N CYS A 219 -13.28 19.61 19.88
CA CYS A 219 -13.62 18.29 20.41
C CYS A 219 -12.37 17.65 21.04
N PHE A 220 -12.49 17.20 22.30
CA PHE A 220 -11.46 16.42 22.98
C PHE A 220 -11.75 14.93 22.86
N ARG A 221 -10.70 14.11 22.68
CA ARG A 221 -10.80 12.66 22.57
C ARG A 221 -9.57 11.98 23.17
N ILE A 222 -9.79 10.84 23.79
CA ILE A 222 -8.76 9.86 24.12
C ILE A 222 -8.88 8.71 23.10
N SER A 223 -7.76 8.28 22.52
CA SER A 223 -7.76 7.29 21.42
C SER A 223 -6.60 6.30 21.50
N ASP A 224 -6.71 5.20 20.74
CA ASP A 224 -5.68 4.18 20.52
C ASP A 224 -5.14 3.48 21.81
N ARG A 225 -5.82 3.62 22.97
CA ARG A 225 -5.56 2.83 24.21
C ARG A 225 -5.89 1.33 23.99
N PRO A 226 -5.24 0.40 24.72
CA PRO A 226 -4.09 0.61 25.61
C PRO A 226 -2.75 0.67 24.88
N VAL A 227 -2.73 0.35 23.58
CA VAL A 227 -1.51 0.03 22.82
C VAL A 227 -0.68 1.27 22.45
N ALA A 228 -1.34 2.36 22.07
CA ALA A 228 -0.72 3.61 21.63
C ALA A 228 -1.59 4.82 22.03
N GLY A 229 -1.96 4.87 23.31
CA GLY A 229 -2.84 5.87 23.91
C GLY A 229 -2.42 7.32 23.62
N LYS A 230 -3.36 8.12 23.14
CA LYS A 230 -3.18 9.55 22.86
C LYS A 230 -4.29 10.40 23.48
N LEU A 231 -3.93 11.64 23.78
CA LEU A 231 -4.86 12.77 23.87
C LEU A 231 -4.95 13.41 22.48
N ALA A 232 -6.17 13.75 22.02
CA ALA A 232 -6.39 14.39 20.74
C ALA A 232 -7.40 15.54 20.87
N PHE A 233 -7.05 16.68 20.29
CA PHE A 233 -7.89 17.85 20.15
C PHE A 233 -8.18 18.03 18.67
N GLN A 234 -9.45 18.11 18.30
CA GLN A 234 -9.87 18.32 16.91
C GLN A 234 -10.78 19.53 16.84
N ALA A 235 -10.34 20.57 16.14
CA ALA A 235 -11.11 21.76 15.84
C ALA A 235 -11.82 21.59 14.49
N PHE A 236 -13.05 22.06 14.41
CA PHE A 236 -13.88 22.06 13.22
C PHE A 236 -14.38 23.48 12.97
N VAL A 237 -14.06 24.03 11.81
CA VAL A 237 -14.59 25.31 11.33
C VAL A 237 -15.73 25.00 10.37
N THR A 238 -16.89 25.56 10.62
CA THR A 238 -18.11 25.42 9.82
C THR A 238 -18.26 26.56 8.80
N ARG A 239 -19.27 26.48 7.94
CA ARG A 239 -19.61 27.53 6.96
C ARG A 239 -20.63 28.50 7.55
N SER A 240 -20.25 29.78 7.64
CA SER A 240 -21.00 30.91 8.24
C SER A 240 -22.38 31.25 7.64
N LYS A 241 -22.91 30.41 6.75
CA LYS A 241 -24.23 30.56 6.10
C LYS A 241 -25.02 29.26 5.97
N SER A 242 -24.57 28.13 6.53
CA SER A 242 -25.35 26.88 6.45
C SER A 242 -26.62 26.99 7.30
N PRO A 243 -27.82 26.67 6.79
CA PRO A 243 -29.04 26.65 7.61
C PRO A 243 -28.97 25.60 8.75
N MET A 244 -28.07 24.61 8.66
CA MET A 244 -27.82 23.59 9.67
C MET A 244 -26.82 24.02 10.77
N MET A 245 -26.69 25.33 11.09
CA MET A 245 -25.66 25.90 12.00
C MET A 245 -25.48 25.19 13.37
N LYS A 246 -26.46 24.43 13.85
CA LYS A 246 -26.45 23.84 15.20
C LYS A 246 -25.78 22.46 15.28
N GLU A 247 -25.37 21.87 14.16
CA GLU A 247 -24.84 20.50 14.11
C GLU A 247 -23.54 20.38 13.30
N LEU A 248 -22.61 19.57 13.80
CA LEU A 248 -21.36 19.19 13.13
C LEU A 248 -21.63 18.15 12.02
N HIS A 249 -22.46 18.51 11.05
CA HIS A 249 -22.66 17.72 9.83
C HIS A 249 -21.41 17.82 8.93
N PRO A 250 -20.93 16.73 8.29
CA PRO A 250 -19.72 16.78 7.46
C PRO A 250 -19.75 17.85 6.35
N GLU A 251 -20.94 18.13 5.81
CA GLU A 251 -21.16 19.17 4.77
C GLU A 251 -21.01 20.60 5.30
N ASN A 252 -21.30 20.82 6.59
CA ASN A 252 -21.15 22.11 7.26
C ASN A 252 -19.68 22.45 7.50
N VAL A 253 -18.80 21.44 7.63
CA VAL A 253 -17.38 21.63 7.94
C VAL A 253 -16.66 22.22 6.73
N ALA A 254 -16.25 23.49 6.86
CA ALA A 254 -15.33 24.15 5.94
C ALA A 254 -13.90 23.60 6.11
N HIS A 255 -13.46 23.49 7.37
CA HIS A 255 -12.09 23.08 7.72
C HIS A 255 -12.04 22.23 9.00
N SER A 256 -11.00 21.42 9.14
CA SER A 256 -10.73 20.70 10.38
C SER A 256 -9.23 20.65 10.67
N ALA A 257 -8.85 21.03 11.88
CA ALA A 257 -7.48 20.95 12.38
C ALA A 257 -7.39 19.99 13.57
N ARG A 258 -6.22 19.40 13.81
CA ARG A 258 -6.01 18.38 14.83
C ARG A 258 -4.65 18.53 15.50
N LEU A 259 -4.60 18.25 16.81
CA LEU A 259 -3.41 18.26 17.66
C LEU A 259 -3.43 17.01 18.55
N GLU A 260 -2.35 16.24 18.56
CA GLU A 260 -2.21 14.99 19.30
C GLU A 260 -1.03 15.01 20.27
N PHE A 261 -1.21 14.43 21.45
CA PHE A 261 -0.18 14.20 22.45
C PHE A 261 -0.14 12.71 22.83
N ASN A 262 1.04 12.09 22.84
CA ASN A 262 1.22 10.68 23.14
C ASN A 262 1.35 10.45 24.66
N LEU A 263 0.57 9.52 25.22
CA LEU A 263 0.60 9.19 26.66
C LEU A 263 1.77 8.27 27.04
N HIS A 264 2.36 7.58 26.07
CA HIS A 264 3.45 6.64 26.30
C HIS A 264 4.81 7.34 26.36
N PRO A 265 5.80 6.75 27.07
CA PRO A 265 7.20 7.13 26.94
C PRO A 265 7.75 6.78 25.54
N PHE A 266 8.80 7.50 25.16
CA PHE A 266 9.60 7.16 23.99
C PHE A 266 10.48 5.93 24.26
N VAL A 267 10.96 5.30 23.19
CA VAL A 267 11.87 4.14 23.27
C VAL A 267 13.22 4.57 23.86
N ASP A 268 13.74 5.71 23.41
CA ASP A 268 14.87 6.37 24.03
C ASP A 268 14.43 7.04 25.34
N ARG A 269 14.89 6.48 26.46
CA ARG A 269 14.58 6.96 27.82
C ARG A 269 15.14 8.36 28.12
N ARG A 270 16.06 8.88 27.28
CA ARG A 270 16.57 10.26 27.38
C ARG A 270 15.54 11.29 26.90
N ILE A 271 14.60 10.88 26.04
CA ILE A 271 13.54 11.75 25.53
C ILE A 271 12.39 11.76 26.53
N GLN A 272 12.15 12.91 27.15
CA GLN A 272 11.03 13.14 28.05
C GLN A 272 9.67 12.83 27.39
N ARG A 273 8.70 12.36 28.19
CA ARG A 273 7.34 12.02 27.72
C ARG A 273 6.66 13.22 27.05
N CYS A 274 5.79 12.94 26.08
CA CYS A 274 4.94 13.95 25.45
C CYS A 274 3.84 14.46 26.40
N VAL A 275 3.40 13.64 27.36
CA VAL A 275 2.48 14.02 28.44
C VAL A 275 3.12 13.63 29.79
N GLN A 276 3.13 14.58 30.72
CA GLN A 276 3.65 14.48 32.09
C GLN A 276 2.65 15.15 33.04
N ASN A 277 2.72 14.85 34.34
CA ASN A 277 1.94 15.52 35.39
C ASN A 277 0.43 15.66 35.04
N PHE A 278 -0.18 14.60 34.51
CA PHE A 278 -1.57 14.63 34.08
C PHE A 278 -2.52 14.56 35.28
N TYR A 279 -3.41 15.54 35.40
CA TYR A 279 -4.49 15.55 36.38
C TYR A 279 -5.80 16.07 35.80
N TYR A 280 -6.89 15.81 36.50
CA TYR A 280 -8.21 16.37 36.21
C TYR A 280 -8.94 16.70 37.50
N THR A 281 -9.97 17.54 37.44
CA THR A 281 -10.81 17.92 38.59
C THR A 281 -12.27 18.01 38.15
N GLU A 282 -13.13 17.29 38.87
CA GLU A 282 -14.57 17.21 38.59
C GLU A 282 -15.32 18.34 39.30
N HIS A 283 -15.98 19.19 38.54
CA HIS A 283 -16.86 20.24 39.04
C HIS A 283 -18.30 19.90 38.65
N LEU A 284 -18.87 18.95 39.38
CA LEU A 284 -20.21 18.38 39.14
C LEU A 284 -21.13 18.68 40.34
N PRO A 285 -21.57 19.94 40.55
CA PRO A 285 -22.40 20.30 41.69
C PRO A 285 -23.78 19.66 41.61
N THR A 286 -24.34 19.27 42.75
CA THR A 286 -25.58 18.50 42.83
C THR A 286 -26.62 19.15 43.74
N LYS A 287 -27.89 18.93 43.43
CA LYS A 287 -29.03 19.21 44.30
C LYS A 287 -29.62 17.88 44.81
N PRO A 288 -30.03 17.77 46.08
CA PRO A 288 -31.07 16.81 46.43
C PRO A 288 -32.34 17.11 45.62
N THR A 289 -32.95 16.09 45.03
CA THR A 289 -34.25 16.23 44.37
C THR A 289 -35.32 16.45 45.44
N ASP A 290 -36.10 17.54 45.36
CA ASP A 290 -37.17 17.84 46.31
C ASP A 290 -38.37 16.90 46.09
N GLY A 291 -38.32 15.71 46.69
CA GLY A 291 -39.33 14.66 46.56
C GLY A 291 -39.63 13.94 47.88
N ASN A 292 -40.79 13.29 47.93
CA ASN A 292 -41.30 12.58 49.11
C ASN A 292 -40.29 11.53 49.63
N GLU A 293 -40.27 11.33 50.95
CA GLU A 293 -39.18 10.62 51.63
C GLU A 293 -39.00 9.14 51.26
N VAL A 294 -39.96 8.54 50.55
CA VAL A 294 -40.05 7.11 50.26
C VAL A 294 -39.02 6.64 49.21
N ASP A 295 -38.67 7.49 48.23
CA ASP A 295 -37.77 7.15 47.11
C ASP A 295 -36.36 7.79 47.22
N LYS A 296 -35.95 8.22 48.43
CA LYS A 296 -34.74 9.02 48.69
C LYS A 296 -33.38 8.41 48.30
N ALA A 297 -33.33 7.17 47.80
CA ALA A 297 -32.10 6.38 47.72
C ALA A 297 -31.20 6.60 46.49
N SER A 298 -31.71 7.18 45.38
CA SER A 298 -31.01 7.01 44.08
C SER A 298 -30.98 8.20 43.10
N LYS A 299 -31.75 9.28 43.31
CA LYS A 299 -31.89 10.34 42.29
C LYS A 299 -31.23 11.66 42.69
N VAL A 300 -29.99 11.82 42.24
CA VAL A 300 -29.20 13.04 42.35
C VAL A 300 -29.41 13.89 41.10
N GLU A 301 -29.73 15.17 41.26
CA GLU A 301 -29.86 16.12 40.15
C GLU A 301 -28.59 16.97 40.04
N TYR A 302 -27.98 17.04 38.86
CA TYR A 302 -26.80 17.88 38.62
C TYR A 302 -27.22 19.31 38.26
N ILE A 303 -26.50 20.30 38.76
CA ILE A 303 -26.77 21.73 38.54
C ILE A 303 -25.72 22.31 37.57
N ALA A 304 -26.11 23.27 36.73
CA ALA A 304 -25.15 24.04 35.96
C ALA A 304 -24.42 25.09 36.84
N PRO A 305 -23.11 25.36 36.60
CA PRO A 305 -22.26 24.74 35.59
C PRO A 305 -21.70 23.38 36.05
N CYS A 306 -21.81 22.37 35.19
CA CYS A 306 -21.02 21.14 35.30
C CYS A 306 -19.82 21.25 34.34
N TYR A 307 -18.62 20.92 34.81
CA TYR A 307 -17.42 20.86 33.98
C TYR A 307 -16.34 19.93 34.57
N ILE A 308 -15.38 19.55 33.74
CA ILE A 308 -14.13 18.91 34.15
C ILE A 308 -12.98 19.81 33.73
N ASP A 309 -12.11 20.18 34.65
CA ASP A 309 -10.82 20.77 34.31
C ASP A 309 -9.79 19.66 34.10
N ILE A 310 -8.97 19.75 33.06
CA ILE A 310 -7.91 18.80 32.70
C ILE A 310 -6.61 19.59 32.54
N GLU A 311 -5.54 19.10 33.15
CA GLU A 311 -4.23 19.73 33.08
C GLU A 311 -3.10 18.71 32.91
N PHE A 312 -2.10 19.05 32.10
CA PHE A 312 -0.89 18.25 31.95
C PHE A 312 0.28 19.09 31.43
N ASP A 313 1.50 18.67 31.75
CA ASP A 313 2.71 19.20 31.12
C ASP A 313 3.02 18.46 29.83
N THR A 314 3.46 19.18 28.80
CA THR A 314 3.83 18.62 27.50
C THR A 314 5.18 19.10 26.99
N THR A 315 5.91 18.20 26.34
CA THR A 315 7.11 18.49 25.52
C THR A 315 6.75 18.76 24.04
N GLY A 316 5.51 19.17 23.80
CA GLY A 316 4.97 19.45 22.48
C GLY A 316 4.25 18.25 21.85
N GLY A 317 3.10 18.52 21.23
CA GLY A 317 2.33 17.58 20.42
C GLY A 317 2.65 17.63 18.92
N ILE A 318 1.87 16.88 18.15
CA ILE A 318 1.94 16.76 16.69
C ILE A 318 0.61 17.26 16.09
N SER A 319 0.64 18.02 14.99
CA SER A 319 -0.56 18.63 14.41
C SER A 319 -0.76 18.43 12.91
N GLN A 320 -1.99 18.69 12.48
CA GLN A 320 -2.47 18.64 11.11
C GLN A 320 -3.53 19.73 10.90
N GLY A 321 -3.32 20.61 9.92
CA GLY A 321 -4.31 21.60 9.49
C GLY A 321 -4.38 22.87 10.35
N LEU A 322 -3.45 23.10 11.28
CA LEU A 322 -3.34 24.39 11.98
C LEU A 322 -2.72 25.46 11.08
N LEU A 323 -1.83 25.07 10.16
CA LEU A 323 -1.20 25.97 9.19
C LEU A 323 -1.93 25.92 7.84
N ASP A 324 -3.19 26.36 7.83
CA ASP A 324 -4.00 26.46 6.61
C ASP A 324 -4.07 27.92 6.10
N GLY A 325 -3.97 28.11 4.78
CA GLY A 325 -4.05 29.42 4.12
C GLY A 325 -5.48 29.99 4.02
N HIS A 326 -6.50 29.24 4.44
CA HIS A 326 -7.88 29.70 4.49
C HIS A 326 -8.08 30.97 5.35
N LYS A 327 -8.94 31.88 4.89
CA LYS A 327 -9.25 33.15 5.56
C LYS A 327 -10.22 32.94 6.74
N PHE A 328 -9.72 32.40 7.85
CA PHE A 328 -10.50 32.28 9.09
C PHE A 328 -10.77 33.64 9.75
N ASN A 329 -11.77 33.67 10.65
CA ASN A 329 -12.02 34.79 11.56
C ASN A 329 -10.85 34.95 12.57
N ARG A 330 -10.92 35.97 13.43
CA ARG A 330 -9.82 36.29 14.35
C ARG A 330 -9.67 35.22 15.44
N GLU A 331 -10.80 34.77 15.95
CA GLU A 331 -10.96 33.86 17.08
C GLU A 331 -10.38 32.48 16.75
N THR A 332 -10.64 31.97 15.55
CA THR A 332 -10.08 30.72 15.02
C THR A 332 -8.59 30.85 14.74
N LYS A 333 -8.09 32.02 14.29
CA LYS A 333 -6.64 32.25 14.12
C LYS A 333 -5.91 32.26 15.46
N GLU A 334 -6.47 32.90 16.48
CA GLU A 334 -5.91 32.92 17.83
C GLU A 334 -5.93 31.51 18.45
N LEU A 335 -7.02 30.75 18.28
CA LEU A 335 -7.10 29.33 18.65
C LEU A 335 -6.03 28.48 17.93
N PHE A 336 -5.89 28.62 16.62
CA PHE A 336 -4.93 27.81 15.85
C PHE A 336 -3.49 28.20 16.17
N ALA A 337 -3.18 29.48 16.38
CA ALA A 337 -1.88 29.94 16.85
C ALA A 337 -1.56 29.39 18.25
N TYR A 338 -2.53 29.38 19.17
CA TYR A 338 -2.37 28.75 20.49
C TYR A 338 -2.09 27.26 20.37
N MET A 339 -2.93 26.51 19.65
CA MET A 339 -2.76 25.07 19.41
C MET A 339 -1.41 24.77 18.72
N TYR A 340 -1.00 25.59 17.76
CA TYR A 340 0.27 25.42 17.05
C TYR A 340 1.46 25.67 17.99
N SER A 341 1.35 26.63 18.92
CA SER A 341 2.37 26.89 19.93
C SER A 341 2.60 25.71 20.90
N LEU A 342 1.61 24.80 21.02
CA LEU A 342 1.73 23.55 21.77
C LEU A 342 2.34 22.39 20.95
N THR A 343 2.81 22.63 19.72
CA THR A 343 3.48 21.63 18.89
C THR A 343 4.99 21.59 19.11
N ARG A 344 5.60 20.44 18.82
CA ARG A 344 7.07 20.26 18.83
C ARG A 344 7.79 21.20 17.87
N ASN A 345 7.16 21.51 16.74
CA ASN A 345 7.72 22.37 15.70
C ASN A 345 7.77 23.84 16.14
N ALA A 346 6.85 24.28 17.01
CA ALA A 346 6.80 25.64 17.55
C ALA A 346 7.54 25.79 18.89
N SER A 347 7.79 24.70 19.63
CA SER A 347 8.35 24.79 20.99
C SER A 347 9.04 23.50 21.44
N THR A 348 10.33 23.63 21.80
CA THR A 348 11.11 22.58 22.49
C THR A 348 11.03 22.66 24.01
N LYS A 349 10.62 23.82 24.57
CA LYS A 349 10.42 24.00 26.01
C LYS A 349 9.15 23.28 26.48
N PRO A 350 9.16 22.62 27.66
CA PRO A 350 7.94 22.12 28.30
C PRO A 350 6.91 23.22 28.51
N ARG A 351 5.62 22.87 28.40
CA ARG A 351 4.48 23.77 28.60
C ARG A 351 3.37 23.08 29.38
N THR A 352 2.74 23.79 30.31
CA THR A 352 1.52 23.32 30.98
C THR A 352 0.30 23.64 30.13
N VAL A 353 -0.52 22.63 29.83
CA VAL A 353 -1.75 22.74 29.04
C VAL A 353 -2.94 22.66 29.99
N LYS A 354 -3.69 23.76 30.12
CA LYS A 354 -4.88 23.88 30.98
C LYS A 354 -6.15 23.91 30.12
N LEU A 355 -7.11 23.04 30.41
CA LEU A 355 -8.31 22.83 29.59
C LEU A 355 -9.54 22.71 30.48
N ARG A 356 -10.69 23.22 30.00
CA ARG A 356 -12.00 22.99 30.59
C ARG A 356 -12.90 22.26 29.61
N VAL A 357 -13.62 21.26 30.09
CA VAL A 357 -14.62 20.47 29.37
C VAL A 357 -15.98 20.73 30.02
N ASP A 358 -16.77 21.64 29.47
CA ASP A 358 -18.11 21.94 29.98
C ASP A 358 -19.10 20.84 29.60
N ILE A 359 -20.07 20.60 30.49
CA ILE A 359 -20.95 19.45 30.46
C ILE A 359 -22.40 19.92 30.68
N ASP A 360 -23.32 19.46 29.83
CA ASP A 360 -24.75 19.60 30.14
C ASP A 360 -25.08 18.70 31.35
N PRO A 361 -25.71 19.21 32.43
CA PRO A 361 -26.02 18.41 33.61
C PRO A 361 -26.80 17.11 33.32
N ARG A 362 -27.53 17.05 32.21
CA ARG A 362 -28.28 15.86 31.75
C ARG A 362 -27.39 14.78 31.12
N ASP A 363 -26.18 15.14 30.69
CA ASP A 363 -25.19 14.25 30.08
C ASP A 363 -24.16 13.71 31.08
N VAL A 364 -24.09 14.22 32.32
CA VAL A 364 -23.11 13.79 33.35
C VAL A 364 -23.14 12.27 33.58
N SER A 365 -24.32 11.67 33.63
CA SER A 365 -24.52 10.22 33.79
C SER A 365 -23.99 9.37 32.62
N ARG A 366 -23.63 10.00 31.48
CA ARG A 366 -23.03 9.36 30.31
C ARG A 366 -21.50 9.42 30.34
N LEU A 367 -20.90 10.12 31.31
CA LEU A 367 -19.46 10.34 31.41
C LEU A 367 -18.71 9.30 32.23
N THR A 368 -19.38 8.33 32.89
CA THR A 368 -18.74 7.35 33.78
C THR A 368 -17.48 6.72 33.18
N GLY A 369 -17.57 6.15 31.97
CA GLY A 369 -16.42 5.56 31.28
C GLY A 369 -15.35 6.56 30.82
N PHE A 370 -15.69 7.85 30.68
CA PHE A 370 -14.72 8.92 30.39
C PHE A 370 -14.00 9.38 31.66
N LEU A 371 -14.72 9.52 32.78
CA LEU A 371 -14.16 9.81 34.11
C LEU A 371 -13.25 8.67 34.57
N GLU A 372 -13.68 7.40 34.42
CA GLU A 372 -12.85 6.21 34.61
C GLU A 372 -11.58 6.27 33.75
N THR A 373 -11.71 6.59 32.45
CA THR A 373 -10.54 6.75 31.56
C THR A 373 -9.58 7.86 32.02
N LEU A 374 -10.08 9.00 32.49
CA LEU A 374 -9.26 10.10 33.03
C LEU A 374 -8.57 9.70 34.35
N LYS A 375 -9.31 9.03 35.23
CA LYS A 375 -8.84 8.48 36.50
C LYS A 375 -7.72 7.47 36.29
N ASP A 376 -7.84 6.57 35.32
CA ASP A 376 -6.77 5.64 34.94
C ASP A 376 -5.50 6.36 34.47
N ILE A 377 -5.63 7.41 33.65
CA ILE A 377 -4.49 8.18 33.13
C ILE A 377 -3.79 8.93 34.27
N THR A 378 -4.57 9.50 35.20
CA THR A 378 -4.07 10.22 36.39
C THR A 378 -3.40 9.27 37.39
N ASN A 379 -3.99 8.09 37.62
CA ASN A 379 -3.42 7.07 38.49
C ASN A 379 -2.13 6.46 37.91
N LEU A 380 -2.11 6.18 36.60
CA LEU A 380 -0.97 5.56 35.92
C LEU A 380 -0.91 5.87 34.43
N LEU A 381 -0.10 6.86 34.05
CA LEU A 381 0.35 7.04 32.67
C LEU A 381 1.08 5.76 32.19
N PRO A 382 0.84 5.27 30.95
CA PRO A 382 1.42 4.03 30.45
C PRO A 382 2.93 3.93 30.67
N THR A 383 3.42 2.83 31.22
CA THR A 383 4.86 2.62 31.51
C THR A 383 5.62 1.99 30.33
N SER A 384 4.92 1.29 29.44
CA SER A 384 5.44 0.73 28.20
C SER A 384 5.44 1.76 27.06
N ALA A 385 6.45 1.71 26.19
CA ALA A 385 6.44 2.51 24.95
C ALA A 385 5.27 2.09 24.03
N ALA A 386 4.70 3.06 23.31
CA ALA A 386 3.58 2.81 22.39
C ALA A 386 3.91 1.68 21.40
N TRP A 387 2.95 0.81 21.09
CA TRP A 387 3.10 -0.40 20.28
C TRP A 387 3.97 -1.52 20.89
N SER A 388 4.12 -1.58 22.23
CA SER A 388 4.86 -2.67 22.90
C SER A 388 4.51 -4.11 22.48
N PRO A 389 3.27 -4.47 22.09
CA PRO A 389 2.97 -5.81 21.59
C PRO A 389 3.66 -6.13 20.26
N TYR A 390 4.05 -5.12 19.48
CA TYR A 390 4.72 -5.23 18.17
C TYR A 390 6.25 -5.03 18.25
N ARG A 391 6.77 -4.67 19.43
CA ARG A 391 8.20 -4.44 19.66
C ARG A 391 8.95 -5.73 20.02
N ALA A 392 10.23 -5.77 19.68
CA ALA A 392 11.20 -6.73 20.19
C ALA A 392 11.43 -6.53 21.70
N HIS A 393 12.11 -7.48 22.34
CA HIS A 393 12.56 -7.31 23.73
C HIS A 393 13.49 -6.10 23.92
N GLY A 394 14.27 -5.73 22.89
CA GLY A 394 15.07 -4.49 22.83
C GLY A 394 14.28 -3.21 22.53
N GLY A 395 12.95 -3.21 22.58
CA GLY A 395 12.11 -2.00 22.42
C GLY A 395 11.91 -1.51 20.97
N GLU A 396 12.67 -1.99 19.99
CA GLU A 396 12.44 -1.65 18.57
C GLU A 396 11.19 -2.32 17.98
N VAL A 397 10.48 -1.65 17.06
CA VAL A 397 9.44 -2.30 16.24
C VAL A 397 10.06 -3.36 15.32
N ARG A 398 9.47 -4.57 15.32
CA ARG A 398 9.87 -5.67 14.43
C ARG A 398 9.12 -5.63 13.09
N ILE A 399 9.64 -4.86 12.15
CA ILE A 399 9.09 -4.79 10.78
C ILE A 399 9.67 -5.80 9.79
N LEU A 400 10.84 -6.42 10.05
CA LEU A 400 11.50 -7.32 9.10
C LEU A 400 10.65 -8.56 8.79
N PHE A 401 10.52 -8.91 7.51
CA PHE A 401 9.66 -10.00 7.04
C PHE A 401 10.04 -11.36 7.65
N GLY A 402 9.10 -11.98 8.35
CA GLY A 402 9.30 -13.23 9.08
C GLY A 402 9.82 -13.07 10.50
N GLN A 403 10.21 -11.86 10.91
CA GLN A 403 10.61 -11.55 12.29
C GLN A 403 9.49 -10.90 13.11
N GLN A 404 8.39 -10.48 12.47
CA GLN A 404 7.17 -10.02 13.14
C GLN A 404 6.78 -10.99 14.26
N LYS A 405 6.40 -10.46 15.43
CA LYS A 405 5.85 -11.27 16.53
C LYS A 405 4.66 -12.13 16.05
N PRO A 406 4.59 -13.42 16.43
CA PRO A 406 3.44 -14.29 16.18
C PRO A 406 2.13 -13.71 16.76
N ARG A 407 1.01 -14.02 16.11
CA ARG A 407 -0.33 -13.53 16.49
C ARG A 407 -0.68 -13.81 17.95
N VAL A 408 -0.44 -15.04 18.42
CA VAL A 408 -0.63 -15.45 19.81
C VAL A 408 0.06 -14.51 20.81
N ILE A 409 1.29 -14.08 20.52
CA ILE A 409 2.05 -13.16 21.40
C ILE A 409 1.49 -11.73 21.34
N ILE A 410 0.90 -11.32 20.21
CA ILE A 410 0.22 -10.03 20.08
C ILE A 410 -1.08 -10.05 20.90
N HIS A 411 -1.91 -11.09 20.78
CA HIS A 411 -3.11 -11.29 21.62
C HIS A 411 -2.75 -11.28 23.11
N GLN A 412 -1.78 -12.10 23.54
CA GLN A 412 -1.30 -12.12 24.94
C GLN A 412 -0.81 -10.75 25.43
N GLY A 413 -0.24 -9.92 24.55
CA GLY A 413 0.19 -8.55 24.86
C GLY A 413 -0.90 -7.47 24.73
N TRP A 414 -2.09 -7.81 24.23
CA TRP A 414 -3.24 -6.90 24.07
C TRP A 414 -4.33 -7.15 25.13
N GLY A 415 -4.57 -8.41 25.47
CA GLY A 415 -5.77 -8.87 26.18
C GLY A 415 -6.64 -9.76 25.30
N SER A 416 -7.86 -10.07 25.76
CA SER A 416 -8.78 -11.01 25.10
C SER A 416 -9.26 -10.57 23.72
N GLU A 417 -9.38 -9.26 23.46
CA GLU A 417 -10.01 -8.73 22.25
C GLU A 417 -9.09 -7.82 21.42
N MET A 418 -8.96 -8.10 20.12
CA MET A 418 -8.29 -7.21 19.17
C MET A 418 -9.28 -6.25 18.50
N VAL A 419 -9.26 -5.00 18.94
CA VAL A 419 -10.00 -3.88 18.32
C VAL A 419 -9.36 -3.47 16.98
N LYS A 420 -10.16 -3.31 15.91
CA LYS A 420 -9.72 -2.70 14.65
C LYS A 420 -9.34 -1.22 14.85
N PHE A 421 -8.16 -0.82 14.38
CA PHE A 421 -7.83 0.59 14.22
C PHE A 421 -8.53 1.17 13.00
N ARG A 422 -8.99 2.43 13.12
CA ARG A 422 -9.40 3.22 11.96
C ARG A 422 -8.18 3.63 11.13
N GLY A 423 -8.34 3.73 9.81
CA GLY A 423 -7.36 4.38 8.95
C GLY A 423 -7.16 5.85 9.36
N GLN A 424 -5.91 6.28 9.48
CA GLN A 424 -5.50 7.63 9.86
C GLN A 424 -4.92 8.36 8.65
N SER A 425 -5.09 9.68 8.57
CA SER A 425 -4.54 10.52 7.49
C SER A 425 -3.09 10.95 7.77
N HIS A 426 -2.68 10.94 9.04
CA HIS A 426 -1.35 11.26 9.54
C HIS A 426 -0.95 10.23 10.61
N PHE A 427 0.34 10.16 10.92
CA PHE A 427 0.88 9.30 11.99
C PHE A 427 1.61 10.15 13.01
N TYR A 428 1.55 9.79 14.30
CA TYR A 428 2.19 10.56 15.35
C TYR A 428 3.73 10.49 15.26
N ASP A 429 4.26 9.29 15.02
CA ASP A 429 5.68 9.00 14.86
C ASP A 429 5.91 7.88 13.82
N ILE A 430 7.18 7.68 13.46
CA ILE A 430 7.59 6.68 12.46
C ILE A 430 7.31 5.25 12.92
N ASP A 431 7.33 4.96 14.23
CA ASP A 431 6.97 3.65 14.76
C ASP A 431 5.47 3.35 14.54
N ALA A 432 4.58 4.33 14.75
CA ALA A 432 3.15 4.19 14.49
C ALA A 432 2.84 3.97 13.00
N TYR A 433 3.60 4.60 12.10
CA TYR A 433 3.53 4.32 10.66
C TYR A 433 4.01 2.89 10.35
N LEU A 434 5.23 2.56 10.79
CA LEU A 434 5.91 1.30 10.50
C LEU A 434 5.18 0.08 11.05
N VAL A 435 4.60 0.15 12.26
CA VAL A 435 3.77 -0.93 12.83
C VAL A 435 2.57 -1.19 11.92
N LYS A 436 1.77 -0.16 11.66
CA LYS A 436 0.51 -0.28 10.91
C LYS A 436 0.75 -0.80 9.50
N MET A 437 1.76 -0.26 8.81
CA MET A 437 2.09 -0.65 7.45
C MET A 437 2.72 -2.05 7.39
N ALA A 438 3.73 -2.34 8.22
CA ALA A 438 4.45 -3.63 8.10
C ALA A 438 3.62 -4.81 8.59
N TYR A 439 2.93 -4.70 9.74
CA TYR A 439 2.07 -5.78 10.22
C TYR A 439 0.81 -5.89 9.37
N GLY A 440 0.15 -4.76 9.06
CA GLY A 440 -1.06 -4.77 8.25
C GLY A 440 -0.85 -5.38 6.86
N ALA A 441 0.26 -5.06 6.19
CA ALA A 441 0.60 -5.65 4.89
C ALA A 441 0.90 -7.16 4.99
N VAL A 442 1.63 -7.59 6.02
CA VAL A 442 1.91 -9.02 6.24
C VAL A 442 0.64 -9.81 6.56
N LEU A 443 -0.33 -9.19 7.25
CA LEU A 443 -1.62 -9.81 7.58
C LEU A 443 -2.54 -9.91 6.35
N GLU A 444 -2.70 -8.82 5.58
CA GLU A 444 -3.44 -8.85 4.31
C GLU A 444 -2.81 -9.84 3.31
N TRP A 445 -1.48 -9.86 3.21
CA TRP A 445 -0.78 -10.84 2.37
C TRP A 445 -0.99 -12.28 2.86
N ARG A 446 -1.02 -12.54 4.18
CA ARG A 446 -1.24 -13.89 4.73
C ARG A 446 -2.64 -14.41 4.44
N ARG A 447 -3.68 -13.59 4.48
CA ARG A 447 -5.08 -14.03 4.50
C ARG A 447 -5.48 -14.92 3.29
N PRO A 448 -5.17 -14.57 2.02
CA PRO A 448 -5.38 -15.50 0.89
C PRO A 448 -4.61 -16.81 1.05
N TYR A 449 -3.35 -16.75 1.51
CA TYR A 449 -2.53 -17.96 1.64
C TYR A 449 -2.91 -18.86 2.81
N GLU A 450 -3.74 -18.41 3.75
CA GLU A 450 -4.41 -19.31 4.69
C GLU A 450 -5.51 -20.15 4.02
N MET A 451 -6.22 -19.61 3.01
CA MET A 451 -7.12 -20.40 2.15
C MET A 451 -6.30 -21.42 1.34
N VAL A 452 -5.23 -20.96 0.68
CA VAL A 452 -4.35 -21.81 -0.14
C VAL A 452 -3.71 -22.93 0.70
N LYS A 453 -3.39 -22.68 1.98
CA LYS A 453 -2.97 -23.74 2.92
C LYS A 453 -4.08 -24.75 3.23
N ARG A 454 -5.30 -24.28 3.55
CA ARG A 454 -6.45 -25.15 3.86
C ARG A 454 -6.82 -26.05 2.68
N ILE A 455 -6.71 -25.55 1.45
CA ILE A 455 -6.95 -26.32 0.21
C ILE A 455 -5.97 -27.49 0.04
N GLN A 456 -4.72 -27.35 0.49
CA GLN A 456 -3.73 -28.44 0.42
C GLN A 456 -4.05 -29.61 1.38
N LEU A 457 -5.04 -29.44 2.27
CA LEU A 457 -5.58 -30.49 3.15
C LEU A 457 -6.79 -31.23 2.53
N ILE A 458 -7.37 -30.69 1.45
CA ILE A 458 -8.51 -31.28 0.73
C ILE A 458 -7.94 -32.19 -0.37
N PRO A 459 -8.34 -33.47 -0.45
CA PRO A 459 -8.01 -34.32 -1.59
C PRO A 459 -8.85 -33.92 -2.81
N PRO A 460 -8.28 -33.31 -3.88
CA PRO A 460 -8.99 -33.09 -5.13
C PRO A 460 -9.27 -34.41 -5.87
N CYS A 461 -10.31 -34.39 -6.71
CA CYS A 461 -10.31 -35.21 -7.92
C CYS A 461 -9.57 -34.44 -9.02
N ILE A 462 -8.55 -35.05 -9.61
CA ILE A 462 -7.70 -34.45 -10.64
C ILE A 462 -8.08 -35.07 -11.98
N LYS A 463 -8.74 -34.27 -12.82
CA LYS A 463 -9.12 -34.58 -14.19
C LYS A 463 -7.99 -34.10 -15.12
N LEU A 464 -7.28 -35.02 -15.74
CA LEU A 464 -6.21 -34.72 -16.70
C LEU A 464 -6.79 -34.58 -18.12
N ARG A 465 -6.47 -33.48 -18.81
CA ARG A 465 -6.94 -33.18 -20.18
C ARG A 465 -5.78 -32.69 -21.04
N LYS A 466 -5.62 -33.23 -22.25
CA LYS A 466 -4.67 -32.76 -23.27
C LYS A 466 -5.31 -31.61 -24.06
N ILE A 467 -4.57 -30.52 -24.29
CA ILE A 467 -5.00 -29.37 -25.09
C ILE A 467 -3.82 -28.96 -25.98
N GLY A 468 -3.84 -29.41 -27.23
CA GLY A 468 -2.68 -29.33 -28.13
C GLY A 468 -1.49 -30.12 -27.57
N GLU A 469 -0.33 -29.48 -27.46
CA GLU A 469 0.86 -30.06 -26.85
C GLU A 469 0.89 -29.96 -25.31
N SER A 470 -0.03 -29.20 -24.70
CA SER A 470 -0.08 -28.99 -23.25
C SER A 470 -0.97 -30.02 -22.55
N ILE A 471 -0.62 -30.40 -21.32
CA ILE A 471 -1.53 -31.11 -20.42
C ILE A 471 -2.00 -30.14 -19.34
N VAL A 472 -3.31 -30.07 -19.16
CA VAL A 472 -3.96 -29.32 -18.09
C VAL A 472 -4.50 -30.31 -17.06
N ALA A 473 -4.15 -30.09 -15.79
CA ALA A 473 -4.85 -30.70 -14.66
C ALA A 473 -5.99 -29.78 -14.23
N ILE A 474 -7.19 -30.32 -14.16
CA ILE A 474 -8.37 -29.67 -13.63
C ILE A 474 -8.62 -30.31 -12.27
N ALA A 475 -8.28 -29.61 -11.18
CA ALA A 475 -8.42 -30.11 -9.83
C ALA A 475 -9.75 -29.65 -9.22
N ILE A 476 -10.70 -30.57 -9.13
CA ILE A 476 -12.03 -30.38 -8.57
C ILE A 476 -11.94 -30.60 -7.06
N LEU A 477 -12.36 -29.61 -6.27
CA LEU A 477 -12.39 -29.68 -4.81
C LEU A 477 -13.81 -30.03 -4.32
N ASP A 478 -13.88 -30.76 -3.20
CA ASP A 478 -15.13 -30.84 -2.44
C ASP A 478 -15.40 -29.48 -1.77
N LYS A 479 -16.43 -28.79 -2.27
CA LYS A 479 -16.87 -27.49 -1.75
C LYS A 479 -17.32 -27.56 -0.29
N SER A 480 -17.92 -28.66 0.16
CA SER A 480 -18.34 -28.81 1.56
C SER A 480 -17.14 -28.94 2.49
N ALA A 481 -16.16 -29.78 2.15
CA ALA A 481 -14.89 -29.89 2.87
C ALA A 481 -14.10 -28.57 2.86
N PHE A 482 -14.18 -27.77 1.79
CA PHE A 482 -13.58 -26.44 1.74
C PHE A 482 -14.28 -25.46 2.69
N GLU A 483 -15.61 -25.36 2.65
CA GLU A 483 -16.38 -24.48 3.53
C GLU A 483 -16.25 -24.89 5.00
N ASP A 484 -16.08 -26.16 5.33
CA ASP A 484 -15.83 -26.63 6.70
C ASP A 484 -14.39 -26.41 7.19
N LEU A 485 -13.40 -26.43 6.31
CA LEU A 485 -12.03 -26.07 6.66
C LEU A 485 -11.80 -24.56 6.76
N LEU A 486 -12.68 -23.71 6.22
CA LEU A 486 -12.58 -22.24 6.34
C LEU A 486 -13.02 -21.73 7.72
N PRO A 487 -12.36 -20.70 8.27
CA PRO A 487 -12.79 -20.07 9.50
C PRO A 487 -14.10 -19.27 9.26
N PRO A 488 -14.90 -18.99 10.30
CA PRO A 488 -16.24 -18.42 10.14
C PRO A 488 -16.30 -17.14 9.29
N GLU A 489 -15.29 -16.28 9.39
CA GLU A 489 -15.25 -15.00 8.64
C GLU A 489 -14.87 -15.16 7.15
N MET A 490 -14.60 -16.37 6.69
CA MET A 490 -14.31 -16.69 5.28
C MET A 490 -15.30 -17.68 4.65
N LYS A 491 -16.25 -18.25 5.42
CA LYS A 491 -17.26 -19.15 4.83
C LYS A 491 -18.09 -18.39 3.79
N GLY A 492 -18.26 -18.99 2.61
CA GLY A 492 -18.89 -18.34 1.45
C GLY A 492 -17.99 -17.39 0.65
N MET A 493 -16.71 -17.21 1.00
CA MET A 493 -15.76 -16.52 0.12
C MET A 493 -15.35 -17.40 -1.07
N GLU A 494 -15.31 -16.79 -2.25
CA GLU A 494 -14.74 -17.41 -3.45
C GLU A 494 -13.23 -17.66 -3.31
N LEU A 495 -12.72 -18.62 -4.07
CA LEU A 495 -11.32 -19.01 -4.04
C LEU A 495 -10.42 -18.01 -4.79
N ILE A 496 -9.85 -17.06 -4.05
CA ILE A 496 -8.86 -16.10 -4.58
C ILE A 496 -7.49 -16.78 -4.73
N LEU A 497 -7.31 -17.54 -5.81
CA LEU A 497 -6.00 -17.99 -6.31
C LEU A 497 -5.46 -17.01 -7.36
N PRO A 498 -4.27 -16.39 -7.16
CA PRO A 498 -3.65 -15.57 -8.19
C PRO A 498 -3.32 -16.39 -9.45
N GLU A 499 -3.40 -15.77 -10.63
CA GLU A 499 -2.88 -16.35 -11.87
C GLU A 499 -1.39 -16.71 -11.74
N PHE A 500 -0.95 -17.74 -12.46
CA PHE A 500 0.44 -18.20 -12.51
C PHE A 500 1.04 -18.56 -11.13
N THR A 501 0.21 -18.88 -10.13
CA THR A 501 0.66 -19.47 -8.88
C THR A 501 1.20 -20.86 -9.17
N GLU A 502 2.47 -21.11 -8.85
CA GLU A 502 3.12 -22.41 -9.05
C GLU A 502 2.47 -23.49 -8.16
N VAL A 503 2.20 -24.66 -8.74
CA VAL A 503 1.59 -25.81 -8.05
C VAL A 503 2.38 -27.08 -8.37
N GLU A 504 2.77 -27.84 -7.34
CA GLU A 504 3.08 -29.25 -7.48
C GLU A 504 1.78 -30.05 -7.37
N VAL A 505 1.53 -30.90 -8.36
CA VAL A 505 0.29 -31.65 -8.56
C VAL A 505 0.62 -33.13 -8.42
N ILE A 506 0.13 -33.77 -7.37
CA ILE A 506 0.42 -35.18 -7.04
C ILE A 506 -0.81 -36.01 -7.39
N VAL A 507 -0.65 -36.96 -8.30
CA VAL A 507 -1.72 -37.75 -8.91
C VAL A 507 -1.54 -39.23 -8.55
N ARG A 508 -2.57 -39.87 -7.98
CA ARG A 508 -2.56 -41.29 -7.60
C ARG A 508 -3.16 -42.15 -8.71
N VAL A 509 -2.31 -42.59 -9.62
CA VAL A 509 -2.69 -43.43 -10.77
C VAL A 509 -2.81 -44.90 -10.33
N PRO A 510 -3.97 -45.56 -10.45
CA PRO A 510 -4.13 -46.96 -10.08
C PRO A 510 -3.31 -47.88 -11.02
N LYS A 511 -2.58 -48.84 -10.45
CA LYS A 511 -1.88 -49.89 -11.22
C LYS A 511 -2.78 -51.10 -11.42
N ARG A 512 -2.55 -51.88 -12.48
CA ARG A 512 -3.22 -53.18 -12.70
C ARG A 512 -2.92 -54.21 -11.60
N SER A 513 -1.81 -54.05 -10.90
CA SER A 513 -1.44 -54.83 -9.71
C SER A 513 -0.48 -54.03 -8.82
N GLY A 514 -0.53 -54.29 -7.51
CA GLY A 514 0.25 -53.54 -6.50
C GLY A 514 -0.38 -52.18 -6.12
N PRO A 515 0.30 -51.41 -5.26
CA PRO A 515 -0.19 -50.10 -4.82
C PRO A 515 -0.23 -49.08 -5.97
N ALA A 516 -1.13 -48.09 -5.85
CA ALA A 516 -1.21 -46.97 -6.78
C ALA A 516 0.15 -46.26 -6.95
N MET A 517 0.39 -45.73 -8.14
CA MET A 517 1.56 -44.92 -8.43
C MET A 517 1.26 -43.46 -8.06
N GLU A 518 2.05 -42.87 -7.18
CA GLU A 518 2.11 -41.42 -7.08
C GLU A 518 2.96 -40.89 -8.24
N TRP A 519 2.40 -39.93 -8.97
CA TRP A 519 3.07 -39.19 -10.02
C TRP A 519 3.05 -37.71 -9.63
N ASN A 520 4.21 -37.05 -9.66
CA ASN A 520 4.34 -35.64 -9.32
C ASN A 520 4.59 -34.84 -10.60
N GLY A 521 3.73 -33.86 -10.86
CA GLY A 521 3.92 -32.83 -11.87
C GLY A 521 4.18 -31.48 -11.22
N SER A 522 4.87 -30.61 -11.94
CA SER A 522 4.83 -29.18 -11.63
C SER A 522 3.93 -28.47 -12.64
N GLY A 523 3.32 -27.37 -12.24
CA GLY A 523 2.44 -26.57 -13.08
C GLY A 523 2.20 -25.18 -12.49
N PHE A 524 1.26 -24.45 -13.06
CA PHE A 524 0.78 -23.18 -12.50
C PHE A 524 -0.68 -22.91 -12.84
N THR A 525 -1.36 -22.15 -11.98
CA THR A 525 -2.78 -21.80 -12.12
C THR A 525 -3.07 -20.94 -13.35
N VAL A 526 -4.17 -21.27 -14.04
CA VAL A 526 -4.71 -20.54 -15.20
C VAL A 526 -6.24 -20.47 -15.12
N PRO A 527 -6.82 -19.68 -14.19
CA PRO A 527 -8.27 -19.61 -14.02
C PRO A 527 -8.97 -19.20 -15.32
N GLY A 528 -10.07 -19.87 -15.67
CA GLY A 528 -10.85 -19.58 -16.89
C GLY A 528 -10.16 -19.90 -18.21
N TYR A 529 -9.09 -20.72 -18.23
CA TYR A 529 -8.44 -21.15 -19.48
C TYR A 529 -9.30 -22.09 -20.33
N ILE A 530 -10.16 -22.87 -19.67
CA ILE A 530 -11.20 -23.70 -20.27
C ILE A 530 -12.55 -23.12 -19.82
N GLU A 531 -13.33 -22.60 -20.76
CA GLU A 531 -14.58 -21.88 -20.50
C GLU A 531 -15.74 -22.84 -20.12
N ASP A 532 -15.61 -24.16 -20.37
CA ASP A 532 -16.64 -25.20 -20.13
C ASP A 532 -16.56 -25.91 -18.75
N GLU A 533 -15.52 -25.69 -17.95
CA GLU A 533 -15.29 -26.42 -16.68
C GLU A 533 -15.86 -25.62 -15.48
N ASP A 534 -16.15 -26.31 -14.37
CA ASP A 534 -16.75 -25.70 -13.16
C ASP A 534 -15.91 -24.49 -12.65
N PRO A 535 -16.51 -23.32 -12.37
CA PRO A 535 -15.79 -22.14 -11.87
C PRO A 535 -15.00 -22.35 -10.57
N SER A 536 -15.33 -23.36 -9.77
CA SER A 536 -14.59 -23.75 -8.56
C SER A 536 -13.40 -24.68 -8.83
N ALA A 537 -13.28 -25.25 -10.03
CA ALA A 537 -12.20 -26.17 -10.38
C ALA A 537 -10.90 -25.43 -10.68
N ILE A 538 -9.82 -25.84 -10.02
CA ILE A 538 -8.51 -25.21 -10.17
C ILE A 538 -7.85 -25.74 -11.44
N GLN A 539 -7.84 -24.93 -12.49
CA GLN A 539 -7.19 -25.22 -13.76
C GLN A 539 -5.68 -24.93 -13.68
N ILE A 540 -4.85 -25.93 -13.98
CA ILE A 540 -3.39 -25.89 -13.80
C ILE A 540 -2.73 -26.41 -15.09
N VAL A 541 -1.94 -25.59 -15.80
CA VAL A 541 -1.11 -26.12 -16.89
C VAL A 541 0.12 -26.78 -16.31
N LEU A 542 0.33 -28.06 -16.65
CA LEU A 542 1.47 -28.83 -16.19
C LEU A 542 2.67 -28.67 -17.13
N TYR A 543 3.88 -28.77 -16.59
CA TYR A 543 5.13 -28.87 -17.32
C TYR A 543 6.05 -29.94 -16.72
N GLY A 544 6.92 -30.53 -17.56
CA GLY A 544 7.93 -31.50 -17.16
C GLY A 544 8.01 -32.73 -18.08
N PRO A 545 9.15 -33.45 -18.09
CA PRO A 545 9.47 -34.46 -19.10
C PRO A 545 8.64 -35.75 -19.01
N ARG A 546 7.94 -35.99 -17.89
CA ARG A 546 7.17 -37.22 -17.62
C ARG A 546 5.70 -37.14 -18.01
N LEU A 547 5.24 -36.00 -18.56
CA LEU A 547 3.83 -35.75 -18.87
C LEU A 547 3.23 -36.71 -19.91
N GLY A 548 3.94 -36.94 -21.02
CA GLY A 548 3.44 -37.79 -22.12
C GLY A 548 3.26 -39.27 -21.78
N LYS A 549 3.59 -39.72 -20.56
CA LYS A 549 3.37 -41.10 -20.09
C LYS A 549 2.10 -41.27 -19.23
N LEU A 550 1.38 -40.19 -18.93
CA LEU A 550 0.09 -40.25 -18.22
C LEU A 550 -1.07 -40.57 -19.17
N LEU A 551 -1.11 -39.88 -20.31
CA LEU A 551 -2.20 -39.99 -21.30
C LEU A 551 -1.76 -40.88 -22.46
N ASN A 552 -1.79 -42.20 -22.25
CA ASN A 552 -1.55 -43.21 -23.29
C ASN A 552 -2.74 -43.35 -24.28
N THR A 553 -3.49 -42.28 -24.51
CA THR A 553 -4.69 -42.25 -25.36
C THR A 553 -4.55 -41.13 -26.39
N ASP A 554 -4.42 -41.50 -27.66
CA ASP A 554 -4.38 -40.55 -28.80
C ASP A 554 -5.71 -39.81 -29.05
N GLN A 555 -6.74 -40.07 -28.23
CA GLN A 555 -8.00 -39.33 -28.22
C GLN A 555 -7.82 -38.01 -27.46
N ASP A 556 -7.66 -36.90 -28.19
CA ASP A 556 -7.49 -35.53 -27.65
C ASP A 556 -8.66 -35.03 -26.79
N SER A 557 -9.78 -35.76 -26.72
CA SER A 557 -10.94 -35.47 -25.87
C SER A 557 -11.06 -36.35 -24.62
N ALA A 558 -10.21 -37.37 -24.45
CA ALA A 558 -10.30 -38.31 -23.33
C ALA A 558 -9.73 -37.68 -22.05
N SER A 559 -10.62 -37.33 -21.10
CA SER A 559 -10.20 -36.91 -19.75
C SER A 559 -10.16 -38.08 -18.79
N VAL A 560 -9.08 -38.22 -18.02
CA VAL A 560 -8.93 -39.27 -17.00
C VAL A 560 -8.94 -38.66 -15.61
N GLU A 561 -9.79 -39.19 -14.73
CA GLU A 561 -9.94 -38.76 -13.33
C GLU A 561 -9.15 -39.64 -12.36
N HIS A 562 -8.42 -38.99 -11.46
CA HIS A 562 -7.57 -39.63 -10.46
C HIS A 562 -7.64 -38.86 -9.13
N PRO A 563 -7.67 -39.53 -7.96
CA PRO A 563 -7.49 -38.85 -6.68
C PRO A 563 -6.06 -38.29 -6.58
N GLY A 564 -5.86 -37.23 -5.79
CA GLY A 564 -4.54 -36.63 -5.65
C GLY A 564 -4.40 -35.64 -4.50
N SER A 565 -3.41 -34.75 -4.63
CA SER A 565 -3.22 -33.57 -3.78
C SER A 565 -2.54 -32.43 -4.55
N LEU A 566 -2.72 -31.20 -4.06
CA LEU A 566 -2.05 -30.00 -4.56
C LEU A 566 -1.08 -29.48 -3.51
N LYS A 567 -0.01 -28.81 -3.95
CA LYS A 567 0.96 -28.14 -3.08
C LYS A 567 1.44 -26.86 -3.77
N PHE A 568 1.09 -25.69 -3.22
CA PHE A 568 1.30 -24.39 -3.87
C PHE A 568 2.57 -23.70 -3.37
N ASP A 569 3.40 -23.16 -4.27
CA ASP A 569 4.43 -22.21 -3.83
C ASP A 569 3.83 -20.81 -3.62
N ILE A 570 3.97 -20.34 -2.39
CA ILE A 570 3.42 -19.08 -1.92
C ILE A 570 4.42 -17.96 -2.21
N ASN A 571 4.09 -17.13 -3.21
CA ASN A 571 4.97 -16.07 -3.69
C ASN A 571 5.16 -14.94 -2.66
N LYS A 572 6.22 -15.07 -1.87
CA LYS A 572 6.66 -14.10 -0.84
C LYS A 572 7.40 -12.89 -1.43
N ALA A 573 7.73 -12.88 -2.72
CA ALA A 573 8.55 -11.82 -3.30
C ALA A 573 7.90 -10.42 -3.27
N PRO A 574 6.58 -10.25 -3.49
CA PRO A 574 5.96 -8.92 -3.43
C PRO A 574 5.99 -8.31 -2.03
N ILE A 575 5.44 -9.00 -1.02
CA ILE A 575 5.43 -8.52 0.37
C ILE A 575 6.85 -8.31 0.92
N ARG A 576 7.83 -9.13 0.52
CA ARG A 576 9.24 -8.90 0.90
C ARG A 576 9.76 -7.57 0.38
N ARG A 577 9.33 -7.10 -0.80
CA ARG A 577 9.74 -5.78 -1.34
C ARG A 577 9.09 -4.63 -0.56
N SER A 578 7.77 -4.68 -0.34
CA SER A 578 7.03 -3.68 0.46
C SER A 578 7.58 -3.59 1.90
N ILE A 579 7.90 -4.73 2.51
CA ILE A 579 8.48 -4.78 3.86
C ILE A 579 9.95 -4.34 3.88
N ASN A 580 10.75 -4.68 2.86
CA ASN A 580 12.13 -4.19 2.77
C ASN A 580 12.19 -2.67 2.51
N ALA A 581 11.19 -2.09 1.82
CA ALA A 581 11.05 -0.65 1.68
C ALA A 581 10.81 0.03 3.04
N LEU A 582 9.86 -0.47 3.83
CA LEU A 582 9.64 -0.03 5.22
C LEU A 582 10.89 -0.24 6.10
N ALA A 583 11.68 -1.29 5.86
CA ALA A 583 12.93 -1.55 6.57
C ALA A 583 14.04 -0.56 6.21
N LYS A 584 14.24 -0.23 4.92
CA LYS A 584 15.14 0.85 4.49
C LYS A 584 14.71 2.19 5.10
N LEU A 585 13.41 2.49 5.11
CA LEU A 585 12.87 3.72 5.73
C LEU A 585 13.20 3.79 7.24
N LYS A 586 12.99 2.70 7.99
CA LYS A 586 13.35 2.63 9.42
C LYS A 586 14.85 2.76 9.68
N ALA A 587 15.70 2.26 8.77
CA ALA A 587 17.15 2.31 8.92
C ALA A 587 17.71 3.74 8.94
N ASN A 588 16.90 4.76 8.60
CA ASN A 588 17.19 6.17 8.81
C ASN A 588 18.52 6.60 8.14
N THR A 589 18.81 6.08 6.95
CA THR A 589 19.87 6.62 6.09
C THR A 589 19.42 7.97 5.53
N ASP A 590 20.31 8.96 5.49
CA ASP A 590 19.96 10.35 5.19
C ASP A 590 19.28 10.53 3.81
N GLU A 591 19.54 9.61 2.89
CA GLU A 591 18.87 9.44 1.59
C GLU A 591 17.34 9.39 1.67
N VAL A 592 16.79 8.79 2.74
CA VAL A 592 15.35 8.50 2.89
C VAL A 592 14.67 9.20 4.06
N THR A 593 15.41 9.76 5.03
CA THR A 593 14.84 10.47 6.19
C THR A 593 14.00 11.68 5.79
N ARG A 594 14.39 12.38 4.72
CA ARG A 594 13.64 13.50 4.10
C ARG A 594 12.18 13.18 3.76
N TRP A 595 11.84 11.91 3.49
CA TRP A 595 10.46 11.50 3.21
C TRP A 595 9.60 11.36 4.47
N PHE A 596 10.18 11.42 5.68
CA PHE A 596 9.44 11.22 6.93
C PHE A 596 8.36 12.29 7.11
N SER A 597 8.65 13.57 6.88
CA SER A 597 7.66 14.64 7.07
C SER A 597 6.44 14.48 6.15
N LEU A 598 6.66 14.03 4.92
CA LEU A 598 5.62 13.69 3.95
C LEU A 598 4.81 12.45 4.39
N LEU A 599 5.50 11.37 4.77
CA LEU A 599 4.85 10.10 5.14
C LEU A 599 4.09 10.22 6.47
N LEU A 600 4.67 10.85 7.49
CA LEU A 600 3.99 11.16 8.74
C LEU A 600 2.86 12.18 8.55
N ASN A 601 2.99 13.06 7.55
CA ASN A 601 1.96 13.96 7.05
C ASN A 601 1.49 14.98 8.10
N HIS A 602 2.47 15.58 8.79
CA HIS A 602 2.31 16.68 9.74
C HIS A 602 2.24 18.00 8.97
N GLU A 603 1.28 18.87 9.29
CA GLU A 603 1.06 20.19 8.64
C GLU A 603 1.46 20.28 7.15
N PRO A 604 0.70 19.66 6.21
CA PRO A 604 1.12 19.50 4.82
C PRO A 604 1.51 20.79 4.08
N ASN A 605 0.89 21.92 4.43
CA ASN A 605 1.19 23.23 3.83
C ASN A 605 2.54 23.81 4.29
N ALA A 606 3.03 23.39 5.46
CA ALA A 606 4.31 23.80 6.04
C ALA A 606 5.51 22.97 5.53
N LEU A 607 5.25 21.96 4.71
CA LEU A 607 6.30 21.25 3.98
C LEU A 607 6.99 22.21 3.00
N PRO A 608 8.33 22.09 2.80
CA PRO A 608 9.06 22.95 1.88
C PRO A 608 8.63 22.70 0.43
N ASP A 609 8.63 23.75 -0.39
CA ASP A 609 8.43 23.64 -1.83
C ASP A 609 9.73 23.21 -2.52
N ILE A 610 9.64 22.25 -3.43
CA ILE A 610 10.77 21.67 -4.17
C ILE A 610 10.46 21.69 -5.67
N ASP A 611 11.35 22.29 -6.45
CA ASP A 611 11.34 22.21 -7.92
C ASP A 611 12.00 20.90 -8.36
N LEU A 612 11.21 19.97 -8.93
CA LEU A 612 11.73 18.68 -9.39
C LEU A 612 12.63 18.79 -10.62
N LEU A 613 12.67 19.96 -11.26
CA LEU A 613 13.52 20.28 -12.42
C LEU A 613 14.74 21.11 -12.03
N ASN A 614 15.04 21.26 -10.73
CA ASN A 614 16.25 21.93 -10.26
C ASN A 614 17.52 21.28 -10.86
N GLY A 615 18.50 22.11 -11.26
CA GLY A 615 19.70 21.67 -11.99
C GLY A 615 19.49 21.40 -13.49
N ILE A 616 18.29 21.59 -14.03
CA ILE A 616 18.03 21.67 -15.48
C ILE A 616 18.08 23.13 -15.92
N ASP A 617 18.63 23.40 -17.11
CA ASP A 617 18.64 24.73 -17.73
C ASP A 617 17.20 25.25 -17.92
N PRO A 618 16.82 26.40 -17.33
CA PRO A 618 15.50 26.99 -17.50
C PRO A 618 15.07 27.17 -18.97
N ASN A 619 16.01 27.43 -19.89
CA ASN A 619 15.73 27.55 -21.31
C ASN A 619 15.26 26.21 -21.91
N VAL A 620 15.86 25.09 -21.47
CA VAL A 620 15.46 23.73 -21.85
C VAL A 620 14.07 23.41 -21.29
N ILE A 621 13.82 23.74 -20.01
CA ILE A 621 12.48 23.58 -19.40
C ILE A 621 11.43 24.36 -20.18
N GLN A 622 11.68 25.65 -20.44
CA GLN A 622 10.76 26.50 -21.21
C GLN A 622 10.60 26.05 -22.67
N SER A 623 11.64 25.48 -23.29
CA SER A 623 11.55 24.90 -24.65
C SER A 623 10.68 23.65 -24.66
N ALA A 624 10.94 22.70 -23.76
CA ALA A 624 10.15 21.48 -23.60
C ALA A 624 8.69 21.78 -23.27
N LEU A 625 8.42 22.72 -22.34
CA LEU A 625 7.07 23.15 -22.01
C LEU A 625 6.37 23.82 -23.21
N ARG A 626 7.04 24.71 -23.96
CA ARG A 626 6.46 25.31 -25.19
C ARG A 626 6.22 24.29 -26.29
N HIS A 627 7.00 23.21 -26.36
CA HIS A 627 6.74 22.10 -27.28
C HIS A 627 5.52 21.29 -26.83
N LEU A 628 5.50 20.83 -25.57
CA LEU A 628 4.40 20.10 -24.94
C LEU A 628 3.05 20.83 -25.08
N LEU A 629 3.03 22.14 -24.84
CA LEU A 629 1.85 22.99 -24.97
C LEU A 629 1.34 23.16 -26.42
N ARG A 630 2.09 22.71 -27.44
CA ARG A 630 1.68 22.71 -28.86
C ARG A 630 1.16 21.35 -29.34
N LEU A 631 1.41 20.27 -28.61
CA LEU A 631 1.00 18.91 -29.01
C LEU A 631 -0.51 18.71 -28.97
N LYS A 632 -1.19 19.45 -28.09
CA LYS A 632 -2.63 19.35 -27.82
C LYS A 632 -3.14 20.69 -27.28
N GLN A 633 -4.41 20.97 -27.48
CA GLN A 633 -5.08 22.05 -26.75
C GLN A 633 -5.32 21.61 -25.30
N TRP A 634 -4.38 21.94 -24.41
CA TRP A 634 -4.49 21.69 -22.98
C TRP A 634 -5.38 22.73 -22.31
N ASN A 635 -6.15 22.31 -21.30
CA ASN A 635 -6.95 23.22 -20.49
C ASN A 635 -6.11 23.86 -19.35
N ALA A 636 -6.65 24.88 -18.68
CA ALA A 636 -5.93 25.59 -17.62
C ALA A 636 -5.52 24.71 -16.43
N GLU A 637 -6.28 23.64 -16.14
CA GLU A 637 -6.02 22.69 -15.05
C GLU A 637 -4.81 21.79 -15.37
N GLN A 638 -4.74 21.30 -16.60
CA GLN A 638 -3.63 20.52 -17.15
C GLN A 638 -2.36 21.39 -17.24
N VAL A 639 -2.50 22.67 -17.60
CA VAL A 639 -1.39 23.64 -17.57
C VAL A 639 -0.96 23.99 -16.14
N ALA A 640 -1.87 24.00 -15.15
CA ALA A 640 -1.53 24.13 -13.74
C ALA A 640 -0.75 22.90 -13.24
N ALA A 641 -1.11 21.69 -13.67
CA ALA A 641 -0.31 20.49 -13.41
C ALA A 641 1.11 20.62 -14.01
N PHE A 642 1.27 21.07 -15.26
CA PHE A 642 2.61 21.26 -15.87
C PHE A 642 3.49 22.24 -15.09
N ARG A 643 2.88 23.10 -14.26
CA ARG A 643 3.57 24.05 -13.37
C ARG A 643 3.81 23.49 -11.96
N SER A 644 2.96 22.58 -11.45
CA SER A 644 3.11 22.04 -10.08
C SER A 644 4.39 21.23 -9.88
N VAL A 645 4.93 20.62 -10.95
CA VAL A 645 6.24 19.95 -10.97
C VAL A 645 7.38 20.84 -10.46
N ARG A 646 7.24 22.18 -10.57
CA ARG A 646 8.22 23.15 -10.09
C ARG A 646 7.98 23.66 -8.66
N ASN A 647 6.89 23.25 -8.02
CA ASN A 647 6.49 23.68 -6.68
C ASN A 647 5.80 22.52 -5.94
N THR A 648 6.56 21.44 -5.70
CA THR A 648 6.07 20.20 -5.07
C THR A 648 6.32 20.21 -3.57
N LYS A 649 5.33 19.81 -2.76
CA LYS A 649 5.45 19.86 -1.29
C LYS A 649 6.24 18.67 -0.77
N ALA A 650 7.39 18.93 -0.15
CA ALA A 650 8.41 17.93 0.21
C ALA A 650 8.71 16.96 -0.94
N GLY A 651 8.80 17.46 -2.18
CA GLY A 651 9.09 16.63 -3.36
C GLY A 651 7.89 15.82 -3.88
N CYS A 652 6.67 16.10 -3.42
CA CYS A 652 5.46 15.36 -3.83
C CYS A 652 4.40 16.28 -4.47
N SER A 653 3.81 15.83 -5.57
CA SER A 653 2.64 16.45 -6.23
C SER A 653 1.51 15.43 -6.38
N LEU A 654 0.31 15.77 -5.92
CA LEU A 654 -0.90 14.97 -6.17
C LEU A 654 -1.68 15.50 -7.37
N LEU A 655 -2.16 14.60 -8.22
CA LEU A 655 -3.04 14.90 -9.34
C LEU A 655 -4.36 14.12 -9.18
N GLU A 656 -5.42 14.81 -8.77
CA GLU A 656 -6.79 14.28 -8.67
C GLU A 656 -7.60 14.64 -9.92
N GLY A 657 -8.64 13.88 -10.19
CA GLY A 657 -9.60 14.15 -11.26
C GLY A 657 -10.41 12.91 -11.56
N PHE A 658 -11.54 13.07 -12.25
CA PHE A 658 -12.47 11.96 -12.52
C PHE A 658 -11.96 11.04 -13.66
N PRO A 659 -12.64 9.92 -13.99
CA PRO A 659 -12.26 9.08 -15.12
C PRO A 659 -12.25 9.87 -16.43
N GLY A 660 -11.13 9.87 -17.17
CA GLY A 660 -11.05 10.52 -18.48
C GLY A 660 -10.73 12.03 -18.51
N CYS A 661 -10.52 12.68 -17.36
CA CYS A 661 -10.15 14.12 -17.30
C CYS A 661 -8.73 14.48 -17.77
N GLY A 662 -8.10 13.62 -18.58
CA GLY A 662 -6.72 13.78 -19.03
C GLY A 662 -5.64 13.33 -18.02
N LYS A 663 -6.01 12.86 -16.81
CA LYS A 663 -5.05 12.23 -15.85
C LYS A 663 -4.13 11.23 -16.55
N THR A 664 -4.69 10.37 -17.39
CA THR A 664 -3.91 9.31 -18.03
C THR A 664 -3.11 9.74 -19.26
N THR A 665 -3.25 11.01 -19.71
CA THR A 665 -2.32 11.67 -20.65
C THR A 665 -1.16 12.35 -19.90
N TRP A 666 -1.16 12.26 -18.56
CA TRP A 666 -0.11 12.75 -17.67
C TRP A 666 0.63 11.59 -16.98
N ASP A 667 -0.13 10.62 -16.46
CA ASP A 667 0.36 9.48 -15.67
C ASP A 667 -0.21 8.18 -16.26
N PRO A 668 0.58 7.20 -16.71
CA PRO A 668 0.02 6.06 -17.45
C PRO A 668 -0.21 4.79 -16.60
N SER A 669 -1.45 4.29 -16.56
CA SER A 669 -1.76 2.94 -16.03
C SER A 669 -1.40 1.79 -16.97
N ASN A 670 -1.27 0.55 -16.47
CA ASN A 670 -0.70 -0.60 -17.21
C ASN A 670 -1.23 -0.87 -18.65
N ALA A 671 -2.41 -0.40 -19.04
CA ALA A 671 -2.89 -0.45 -20.42
C ALA A 671 -2.56 0.83 -21.22
N VAL A 672 -2.60 2.00 -20.57
CA VAL A 672 -2.25 3.29 -21.18
C VAL A 672 -0.72 3.50 -21.21
N VAL A 673 0.05 2.78 -20.40
CA VAL A 673 1.50 2.59 -20.52
C VAL A 673 1.88 2.28 -21.96
N ASP A 674 1.21 1.33 -22.62
CA ASP A 674 1.53 0.96 -24.00
C ASP A 674 1.07 2.02 -25.01
N ALA A 675 -0.08 2.65 -24.78
CA ALA A 675 -0.59 3.74 -25.64
C ALA A 675 0.30 4.99 -25.58
N LEU A 676 0.68 5.42 -24.38
CA LEU A 676 1.50 6.59 -24.11
C LEU A 676 2.99 6.32 -24.43
N THR A 677 3.44 5.05 -24.45
CA THR A 677 4.75 4.71 -25.05
C THR A 677 4.78 5.02 -26.55
N ARG A 678 3.65 4.82 -27.26
CA ARG A 678 3.57 5.19 -28.68
C ARG A 678 3.67 6.71 -28.85
N GLU A 679 2.89 7.46 -28.08
CA GLU A 679 2.98 8.93 -28.05
C GLU A 679 4.41 9.40 -27.71
N PHE A 680 5.06 8.83 -26.68
CA PHE A 680 6.46 9.14 -26.36
C PHE A 680 7.44 8.80 -27.49
N LYS A 681 7.27 7.68 -28.20
CA LYS A 681 8.11 7.31 -29.36
C LYS A 681 7.89 8.21 -30.58
N GLU A 682 6.68 8.73 -30.76
CA GLU A 682 6.36 9.72 -31.81
C GLU A 682 6.96 11.10 -31.49
N LEU A 683 7.03 11.47 -30.20
CA LEU A 683 7.55 12.75 -29.73
C LEU A 683 9.08 12.80 -29.55
N ALA A 684 9.67 11.68 -29.12
CA ALA A 684 11.12 11.54 -28.86
C ALA A 684 11.58 10.13 -29.28
N PRO A 685 11.83 9.87 -30.58
CA PRO A 685 12.23 8.55 -31.08
C PRO A 685 13.52 8.00 -30.46
N GLU A 686 14.39 8.87 -29.94
CA GLU A 686 15.62 8.52 -29.23
C GLU A 686 15.41 8.14 -27.74
N LEU A 687 14.19 8.27 -27.21
CA LEU A 687 13.87 8.00 -25.82
C LEU A 687 13.89 6.49 -25.53
N LYS A 688 14.94 6.03 -24.83
CA LYS A 688 15.03 4.66 -24.29
C LYS A 688 14.00 4.43 -23.18
N TYR A 689 12.80 4.05 -23.58
CA TYR A 689 11.68 3.67 -22.72
C TYR A 689 11.62 2.15 -22.58
N VAL A 690 11.75 1.60 -21.38
CA VAL A 690 11.78 0.15 -21.13
C VAL A 690 10.64 -0.27 -20.20
N ARG A 691 9.77 -1.18 -20.65
CA ARG A 691 8.70 -1.74 -19.80
C ARG A 691 9.14 -3.04 -19.13
N VAL A 692 8.99 -3.10 -17.81
CA VAL A 692 9.37 -4.23 -16.97
C VAL A 692 8.12 -4.90 -16.41
N ARG A 693 7.80 -6.12 -16.89
CA ARG A 693 6.55 -6.84 -16.55
C ARG A 693 6.77 -7.94 -15.50
N ARG A 694 5.77 -8.20 -14.65
CA ARG A 694 5.84 -9.16 -13.52
C ARG A 694 6.37 -10.54 -13.94
N GLY A 695 5.77 -11.08 -15.01
CA GLY A 695 6.12 -12.38 -15.58
C GLY A 695 7.53 -12.47 -16.17
N GLU A 696 8.22 -11.35 -16.42
CA GLU A 696 9.60 -11.34 -16.93
C GLU A 696 10.64 -11.29 -15.79
N VAL A 697 10.30 -10.72 -14.63
CA VAL A 697 11.27 -10.48 -13.54
C VAL A 697 11.14 -11.47 -12.39
N GLU A 698 9.92 -11.83 -11.98
CA GLU A 698 9.78 -12.75 -10.84
C GLU A 698 10.37 -14.13 -11.17
N LYS A 699 10.33 -14.53 -12.46
CA LYS A 699 11.00 -15.73 -12.98
C LYS A 699 12.53 -15.64 -12.83
N ARG A 700 13.18 -14.56 -13.31
CA ARG A 700 14.63 -14.32 -13.11
C ARG A 700 15.02 -14.35 -11.63
N SER A 701 14.24 -13.69 -10.77
CA SER A 701 14.56 -13.54 -9.34
C SER A 701 14.49 -14.87 -8.57
N ARG A 702 13.57 -15.78 -8.95
CA ARG A 702 13.49 -17.13 -8.37
C ARG A 702 14.70 -17.96 -8.77
N ASN A 703 15.04 -17.91 -10.07
CA ASN A 703 16.20 -18.55 -10.70
C ASN A 703 17.57 -17.99 -10.24
N THR A 704 17.62 -17.02 -9.31
CA THR A 704 18.87 -16.48 -8.73
C THR A 704 18.91 -16.54 -7.20
N ALA A 705 17.80 -16.86 -6.53
CA ALA A 705 17.67 -16.77 -5.06
C ALA A 705 17.56 -18.11 -4.33
N ASN A 706 17.32 -19.22 -5.05
CA ASN A 706 17.13 -20.55 -4.49
C ASN A 706 18.24 -21.54 -4.89
N ALA A 707 19.49 -21.08 -4.95
CA ALA A 707 20.65 -21.99 -4.91
C ALA A 707 20.79 -22.56 -3.48
N LYS A 708 19.90 -23.50 -3.12
CA LYS A 708 20.18 -24.48 -2.09
C LYS A 708 20.84 -25.67 -2.77
N GLU A 709 21.90 -26.18 -2.16
CA GLU A 709 22.46 -27.47 -2.55
C GLU A 709 21.56 -28.58 -2.01
N SER A 710 20.67 -29.12 -2.84
CA SER A 710 20.21 -30.49 -2.63
C SER A 710 21.37 -31.45 -2.92
N ALA A 711 21.56 -32.43 -2.04
CA ALA A 711 22.71 -33.34 -2.08
C ALA A 711 22.78 -34.23 -3.35
N ASP A 712 21.70 -34.26 -4.14
CA ASP A 712 21.58 -35.05 -5.37
C ASP A 712 22.00 -34.29 -6.65
N GLY A 713 22.42 -33.01 -6.55
CA GLY A 713 23.05 -32.25 -7.64
C GLY A 713 22.19 -31.96 -8.88
N ASN A 714 20.89 -32.28 -8.85
CA ASN A 714 20.01 -32.30 -10.03
C ASN A 714 19.12 -31.03 -10.19
N GLU A 715 19.24 -30.07 -9.27
CA GLU A 715 18.29 -28.96 -9.11
C GLU A 715 18.45 -27.88 -10.20
N GLU A 716 19.68 -27.63 -10.67
CA GLU A 716 19.96 -26.69 -11.76
C GLU A 716 19.32 -27.13 -13.09
N HIS A 717 19.27 -28.44 -13.38
CA HIS A 717 18.55 -28.98 -14.54
C HIS A 717 17.03 -28.76 -14.46
N ALA A 718 16.42 -28.92 -13.27
CA ALA A 718 14.99 -28.69 -13.08
C ALA A 718 14.61 -27.20 -13.24
N GLU A 719 15.51 -26.29 -12.87
CA GLU A 719 15.35 -24.84 -13.06
C GLU A 719 15.25 -24.46 -14.54
N VAL A 720 16.09 -25.06 -15.39
CA VAL A 720 16.11 -24.82 -16.84
C VAL A 720 14.87 -25.42 -17.52
N GLU A 721 14.44 -26.62 -17.16
CA GLU A 721 13.19 -27.20 -17.70
C GLU A 721 11.97 -26.30 -17.41
N ARG A 722 11.87 -25.80 -16.17
CA ARG A 722 10.86 -24.82 -15.78
C ARG A 722 10.94 -23.57 -16.66
N HIS A 723 12.13 -23.01 -16.90
CA HIS A 723 12.27 -21.84 -17.76
C HIS A 723 11.82 -22.12 -19.21
N SER A 724 12.29 -23.22 -19.79
CA SER A 724 12.08 -23.54 -21.20
C SER A 724 10.60 -23.82 -21.55
N ALA A 725 9.91 -24.58 -20.69
CA ALA A 725 8.47 -24.88 -20.82
C ALA A 725 7.60 -23.64 -20.53
N LEU A 726 7.96 -22.84 -19.53
CA LEU A 726 7.25 -21.60 -19.20
C LEU A 726 7.42 -20.53 -20.30
N MET A 727 8.59 -20.45 -20.95
CA MET A 727 8.79 -19.68 -22.18
C MET A 727 8.09 -20.30 -23.39
N GLY A 728 7.68 -21.57 -23.34
CA GLY A 728 6.84 -22.20 -24.35
C GLY A 728 5.40 -21.72 -24.22
N LEU A 729 4.80 -21.93 -23.04
CA LEU A 729 3.43 -21.49 -22.79
C LEU A 729 3.28 -19.96 -22.77
N ILE A 730 4.33 -19.18 -22.45
CA ILE A 730 4.30 -17.71 -22.69
C ILE A 730 4.05 -17.39 -24.17
N MET A 731 4.61 -18.16 -25.11
CA MET A 731 4.39 -17.93 -26.54
C MET A 731 2.99 -18.39 -26.97
N THR A 732 2.51 -19.55 -26.50
CA THR A 732 1.13 -20.02 -26.75
C THR A 732 0.07 -19.09 -26.14
N LEU A 733 0.27 -18.65 -24.90
CA LEU A 733 -0.59 -17.65 -24.24
C LEU A 733 -0.41 -16.26 -24.84
N LYS A 734 0.73 -15.91 -25.43
CA LYS A 734 0.90 -14.68 -26.22
C LYS A 734 0.04 -14.76 -27.49
N GLU A 735 0.05 -15.88 -28.21
CA GLU A 735 -0.77 -16.09 -29.42
C GLU A 735 -2.29 -16.15 -29.11
N THR A 736 -2.66 -16.62 -27.92
CA THR A 736 -4.06 -16.71 -27.46
C THR A 736 -4.56 -15.39 -26.83
N LEU A 737 -3.79 -14.76 -25.93
CA LEU A 737 -4.18 -13.56 -25.18
C LEU A 737 -3.88 -12.23 -25.90
N SER A 738 -3.04 -12.22 -26.94
CA SER A 738 -2.86 -11.04 -27.81
C SER A 738 -4.14 -10.62 -28.54
N ARG A 739 -5.15 -11.51 -28.61
CA ARG A 739 -6.48 -11.21 -29.15
C ARG A 739 -7.47 -10.67 -28.12
N LYS A 740 -7.24 -10.87 -26.81
CA LYS A 740 -8.21 -10.53 -25.75
C LYS A 740 -7.78 -9.36 -24.82
N VAL A 741 -6.51 -9.25 -24.36
CA VAL A 741 -6.18 -8.32 -23.25
C VAL A 741 -4.81 -7.59 -23.33
N LYS A 742 -3.74 -8.21 -23.83
CA LYS A 742 -2.36 -7.76 -23.50
C LYS A 742 -1.76 -6.81 -24.55
N GLY A 743 -1.49 -5.57 -24.11
CA GLY A 743 -0.87 -4.50 -24.91
C GLY A 743 0.62 -4.69 -25.21
N ASP A 744 1.17 -3.70 -25.92
CA ASP A 744 2.38 -3.76 -26.74
C ASP A 744 3.57 -4.54 -26.12
N LEU A 745 4.12 -5.46 -26.91
CA LEU A 745 5.27 -6.29 -26.55
C LEU A 745 6.59 -5.73 -27.09
N GLU A 746 6.57 -4.77 -28.02
CA GLU A 746 7.78 -4.10 -28.53
C GLU A 746 8.57 -3.39 -27.42
N GLN A 747 7.89 -3.02 -26.33
CA GLN A 747 8.46 -2.26 -25.22
C GLN A 747 9.03 -3.14 -24.09
N SER A 748 8.88 -4.47 -24.18
CA SER A 748 9.35 -5.41 -23.16
C SER A 748 10.87 -5.47 -23.02
N VAL A 749 11.38 -5.89 -21.86
CA VAL A 749 12.83 -6.06 -21.65
C VAL A 749 13.40 -7.05 -22.67
N LEU A 750 12.66 -8.12 -22.99
CA LEU A 750 13.05 -9.11 -24.00
C LEU A 750 13.26 -8.49 -25.39
N THR A 751 12.34 -7.62 -25.84
CA THR A 751 12.48 -6.97 -27.16
C THR A 751 13.64 -5.99 -27.18
N TYR A 752 13.86 -5.21 -26.11
CA TYR A 752 15.02 -4.33 -26.02
C TYR A 752 16.34 -5.11 -25.97
N VAL A 753 16.38 -6.26 -25.29
CA VAL A 753 17.54 -7.16 -25.31
C VAL A 753 17.81 -7.67 -26.72
N GLN A 754 16.80 -8.20 -27.41
CA GLN A 754 16.95 -8.69 -28.78
C GLN A 754 17.38 -7.57 -29.76
N CYS A 755 16.86 -6.36 -29.59
CA CYS A 755 17.24 -5.19 -30.38
C CYS A 755 18.70 -4.75 -30.10
N LYS A 756 19.09 -4.63 -28.82
CA LYS A 756 20.46 -4.29 -28.40
C LYS A 756 21.47 -5.31 -28.92
N CYS A 757 21.23 -6.61 -28.71
CA CYS A 757 22.13 -7.67 -29.19
C CYS A 757 22.27 -7.69 -30.71
N ASN A 758 21.20 -7.46 -31.47
CA ASN A 758 21.27 -7.37 -32.93
C ASN A 758 22.03 -6.13 -33.41
N THR A 759 21.81 -4.98 -32.78
CA THR A 759 22.46 -3.71 -33.16
C THR A 759 23.95 -3.73 -32.81
N ALA A 760 24.29 -4.16 -31.60
CA ALA A 760 25.66 -4.30 -31.13
C ALA A 760 26.46 -5.28 -32.01
N PHE A 761 25.92 -6.48 -32.26
CA PHE A 761 26.55 -7.46 -33.15
C PHE A 761 26.75 -6.91 -34.58
N ALA A 762 25.78 -6.15 -35.12
CA ALA A 762 25.90 -5.53 -36.43
C ALA A 762 26.94 -4.39 -36.48
N ALA A 763 27.22 -3.75 -35.34
CA ALA A 763 28.27 -2.73 -35.19
C ALA A 763 29.66 -3.32 -34.86
N GLY A 764 29.75 -4.61 -34.54
CA GLY A 764 30.98 -5.24 -34.03
C GLY A 764 31.29 -4.92 -32.57
N GLU A 765 30.29 -4.48 -31.79
CA GLU A 765 30.40 -4.33 -30.34
C GLU A 765 30.32 -5.71 -29.65
N GLU A 766 31.27 -6.00 -28.76
CA GLU A 766 31.23 -7.19 -27.88
C GLU A 766 30.95 -6.79 -26.42
N PHE A 767 30.17 -7.59 -25.70
CA PHE A 767 29.96 -7.47 -24.25
C PHE A 767 30.44 -8.76 -23.57
N ILE A 768 31.75 -8.83 -23.37
CA ILE A 768 32.42 -9.99 -22.78
C ILE A 768 32.00 -10.20 -21.32
N LEU A 769 31.50 -11.40 -21.03
CA LEU A 769 31.05 -11.83 -19.71
C LEU A 769 31.69 -13.18 -19.36
N ASN A 770 32.18 -13.33 -18.13
CA ASN A 770 32.61 -14.63 -17.60
C ASN A 770 31.36 -15.48 -17.26
N VAL A 771 31.10 -16.49 -18.07
CA VAL A 771 29.94 -17.38 -17.97
C VAL A 771 30.15 -18.49 -16.94
N ALA A 772 31.36 -18.99 -16.74
CA ALA A 772 31.61 -20.05 -15.74
C ALA A 772 31.37 -19.53 -14.31
N ARG A 773 31.91 -18.37 -13.95
CA ARG A 773 31.91 -17.88 -12.57
C ARG A 773 30.50 -17.57 -12.08
N SER A 774 30.01 -18.36 -11.13
CA SER A 774 28.79 -18.11 -10.34
C SER A 774 29.14 -17.31 -9.08
N THR A 775 30.02 -16.31 -9.21
CA THR A 775 30.56 -15.54 -8.08
C THR A 775 29.44 -14.91 -7.26
N PRO A 776 29.30 -15.24 -5.96
CA PRO A 776 28.41 -14.49 -5.09
C PRO A 776 28.84 -13.02 -5.10
N LYS A 777 27.95 -12.07 -5.49
CA LYS A 777 28.24 -10.62 -5.59
C LYS A 777 28.56 -9.94 -4.22
N LYS A 778 29.04 -10.69 -3.21
CA LYS A 778 29.44 -10.22 -1.86
C LYS A 778 30.54 -11.10 -1.21
N GLN A 779 31.79 -10.90 -1.60
CA GLN A 779 32.93 -10.96 -0.68
C GLN A 779 34.06 -10.10 -1.23
N VAL A 780 34.61 -9.22 -0.39
CA VAL A 780 35.66 -8.24 -0.74
C VAL A 780 36.86 -8.51 0.16
N THR A 781 38.07 -8.37 -0.42
CA THR A 781 39.38 -8.40 0.24
C THR A 781 39.76 -9.61 1.09
N THR A 782 40.49 -10.54 0.46
CA THR A 782 41.89 -10.81 0.86
C THR A 782 42.74 -11.12 -0.39
N PRO A 783 43.89 -10.47 -0.60
CA PRO A 783 44.78 -10.76 -1.73
C PRO A 783 45.67 -11.97 -1.44
N GLY A 784 45.30 -13.15 -1.96
CA GLY A 784 46.15 -14.33 -1.97
C GLY A 784 46.94 -14.44 -3.27
N ASN A 785 48.27 -14.40 -3.21
CA ASN A 785 49.15 -14.50 -4.38
C ASN A 785 49.23 -15.94 -4.91
N GLY A 786 48.18 -16.38 -5.60
CA GLY A 786 48.11 -17.67 -6.30
C GLY A 786 47.63 -17.49 -7.74
N GLU A 787 48.57 -17.22 -8.66
CA GLU A 787 48.30 -17.33 -10.09
C GLU A 787 47.89 -18.77 -10.41
N SER A 788 46.61 -18.95 -10.72
CA SER A 788 46.03 -20.22 -11.12
C SER A 788 45.43 -20.04 -12.50
N ASP A 789 45.86 -20.89 -13.43
CA ASP A 789 45.62 -20.77 -14.88
C ASP A 789 44.18 -21.19 -15.25
N TYR A 790 43.21 -20.50 -14.64
CA TYR A 790 41.81 -20.58 -15.02
C TYR A 790 41.59 -19.71 -16.25
N THR A 791 41.78 -20.32 -17.43
CA THR A 791 41.30 -19.75 -18.70
C THR A 791 39.79 -19.48 -18.58
N GLU A 792 39.42 -18.23 -18.31
CA GLU A 792 38.04 -17.87 -17.98
C GLU A 792 37.12 -18.14 -19.18
N ASP A 793 35.91 -18.66 -18.90
CA ASP A 793 34.86 -18.91 -19.90
C ASP A 793 34.21 -17.58 -20.32
N LEU A 794 34.99 -16.78 -21.04
CA LEU A 794 34.65 -15.45 -21.52
C LEU A 794 33.86 -15.55 -22.81
N GLN A 795 32.58 -15.17 -22.76
CA GLN A 795 31.67 -15.21 -23.90
C GLN A 795 31.09 -13.82 -24.15
N ASP A 796 30.95 -13.43 -25.42
CA ASP A 796 30.19 -12.23 -25.79
C ASP A 796 28.69 -12.46 -25.52
N ALA A 797 28.16 -11.73 -24.55
CA ALA A 797 26.77 -11.82 -24.15
C ALA A 797 25.80 -11.44 -25.28
N TYR A 798 26.20 -10.54 -26.19
CA TYR A 798 25.35 -10.17 -27.34
C TYR A 798 25.21 -11.34 -28.32
N ARG A 799 26.32 -11.97 -28.73
CA ARG A 799 26.35 -13.17 -29.57
C ARG A 799 25.59 -14.34 -28.94
N VAL A 800 25.83 -14.65 -27.66
CA VAL A 800 25.15 -15.77 -26.96
C VAL A 800 23.62 -15.59 -26.94
N VAL A 801 23.15 -14.41 -26.56
CA VAL A 801 21.70 -14.10 -26.51
C VAL A 801 21.09 -14.08 -27.91
N ARG A 802 21.77 -13.46 -28.88
CA ARG A 802 21.31 -13.39 -30.27
C ARG A 802 21.21 -14.79 -30.89
N GLU A 803 22.21 -15.63 -30.71
CA GLU A 803 22.21 -16.99 -31.24
C GLU A 803 21.05 -17.80 -30.65
N TYR A 804 20.92 -17.82 -29.32
CA TYR A 804 19.87 -18.56 -28.61
C TYR A 804 18.46 -18.12 -29.06
N LEU A 805 18.20 -16.81 -29.19
CA LEU A 805 16.92 -16.28 -29.65
C LEU A 805 16.67 -16.44 -31.17
N SER A 806 17.70 -16.72 -31.96
CA SER A 806 17.60 -16.88 -33.42
C SER A 806 17.31 -18.31 -33.88
N GLN A 807 17.63 -19.31 -33.05
CA GLN A 807 17.42 -20.71 -33.38
C GLN A 807 16.02 -21.19 -32.93
N PRO A 808 15.41 -22.17 -33.61
CA PRO A 808 14.32 -22.94 -33.02
C PRO A 808 14.80 -23.51 -31.68
N LYS A 809 13.97 -23.45 -30.64
CA LYS A 809 14.32 -24.02 -29.33
C LYS A 809 14.76 -25.47 -29.52
N PHE A 810 16.00 -25.77 -29.17
CA PHE A 810 16.43 -27.16 -28.99
C PHE A 810 15.64 -27.72 -27.80
N PRO A 811 14.71 -28.68 -28.01
CA PRO A 811 14.05 -29.32 -26.88
C PRO A 811 15.12 -30.07 -26.08
N ARG A 812 14.96 -30.14 -24.74
CA ARG A 812 15.86 -30.97 -23.91
C ARG A 812 15.91 -32.37 -24.53
N PRO A 813 17.09 -32.88 -24.95
CA PRO A 813 17.17 -34.18 -25.58
C PRO A 813 16.73 -35.26 -24.58
N LYS A 814 15.71 -36.04 -24.96
CA LYS A 814 14.96 -36.91 -24.03
C LYS A 814 15.75 -38.15 -23.61
N ASP A 815 16.60 -38.63 -24.50
CA ASP A 815 17.37 -39.88 -24.41
C ASP A 815 18.89 -39.60 -24.60
N ALA A 816 19.31 -38.39 -24.21
CA ALA A 816 20.65 -37.86 -24.46
C ALA A 816 21.76 -38.59 -23.68
N SER A 817 22.99 -38.49 -24.17
CA SER A 817 24.16 -38.78 -23.33
C SER A 817 24.30 -37.73 -22.21
N GLY A 818 25.06 -38.07 -21.15
CA GLY A 818 25.37 -37.11 -20.08
C GLY A 818 26.08 -35.85 -20.62
N GLU A 819 26.95 -36.01 -21.62
CA GLU A 819 27.67 -34.93 -22.30
C GLU A 819 26.73 -34.01 -23.08
N GLU A 820 25.73 -34.56 -23.78
CA GLU A 820 24.72 -33.76 -24.50
C GLU A 820 23.84 -32.96 -23.54
N LEU A 821 23.45 -33.57 -22.40
CA LEU A 821 22.70 -32.90 -21.35
C LEU A 821 23.52 -31.80 -20.66
N GLU A 822 24.79 -32.06 -20.36
CA GLU A 822 25.73 -31.08 -19.80
C GLU A 822 25.94 -29.90 -20.75
N LYS A 823 26.14 -30.18 -22.04
CA LYS A 823 26.29 -29.18 -23.10
C LYS A 823 25.04 -28.30 -23.27
N TRP A 824 23.85 -28.90 -23.20
CA TRP A 824 22.58 -28.16 -23.16
C TRP A 824 22.48 -27.27 -21.90
N SER A 825 22.80 -27.82 -20.73
CA SER A 825 22.76 -27.07 -19.46
C SER A 825 23.74 -25.89 -19.47
N LYS A 826 24.98 -26.09 -19.92
CA LYS A 826 25.99 -25.04 -20.09
C LYS A 826 25.50 -23.93 -21.03
N ARG A 827 24.86 -24.28 -22.17
CA ARG A 827 24.27 -23.32 -23.10
C ARG A 827 23.15 -22.49 -22.46
N GLU A 828 22.29 -23.12 -21.67
CA GLU A 828 21.17 -22.47 -20.99
C GLU A 828 21.65 -21.55 -19.84
N ILE A 829 22.66 -21.96 -19.08
CA ILE A 829 23.33 -21.13 -18.06
C ILE A 829 24.02 -19.92 -18.72
N ALA A 830 24.71 -20.14 -19.85
CA ALA A 830 25.33 -19.08 -20.65
C ALA A 830 24.29 -18.06 -21.14
N PHE A 831 23.19 -18.55 -21.73
CA PHE A 831 22.07 -17.70 -22.16
C PHE A 831 21.48 -16.91 -21.00
N LYS A 832 21.15 -17.56 -19.87
CA LYS A 832 20.61 -16.93 -18.66
C LYS A 832 21.51 -15.80 -18.14
N LYS A 833 22.80 -16.07 -17.92
CA LYS A 833 23.76 -15.06 -17.44
C LYS A 833 23.93 -13.90 -18.41
N SER A 834 24.06 -14.18 -19.71
CA SER A 834 24.20 -13.17 -20.76
C SER A 834 22.93 -12.32 -20.90
N TYR A 835 21.76 -12.94 -20.87
CA TYR A 835 20.45 -12.28 -20.96
C TYR A 835 20.19 -11.38 -19.75
N ASP A 836 20.52 -11.82 -18.55
CA ASP A 836 20.45 -10.98 -17.35
C ASP A 836 21.46 -9.83 -17.41
N ALA A 837 22.71 -10.03 -17.82
CA ALA A 837 23.70 -8.95 -17.96
C ALA A 837 23.29 -7.88 -18.98
N VAL A 838 22.81 -8.28 -20.17
CA VAL A 838 22.29 -7.32 -21.18
C VAL A 838 21.02 -6.62 -20.66
N SER A 839 20.21 -7.28 -19.83
CA SER A 839 19.04 -6.65 -19.18
C SER A 839 19.44 -5.66 -18.08
N GLU A 840 20.45 -5.96 -17.25
CA GLU A 840 21.01 -5.01 -16.28
C GLU A 840 21.49 -3.74 -17.02
N LEU A 841 22.25 -3.89 -18.11
CA LEU A 841 22.73 -2.79 -18.96
C LEU A 841 21.59 -1.96 -19.57
N ILE A 842 20.54 -2.59 -20.10
CA ILE A 842 19.39 -1.88 -20.70
C ILE A 842 18.65 -1.01 -19.68
N ILE A 843 18.52 -1.46 -18.43
CA ILE A 843 17.91 -0.68 -17.36
C ILE A 843 18.84 0.46 -16.88
N GLN A 844 20.16 0.29 -16.99
CA GLN A 844 21.14 1.37 -16.76
C GLN A 844 21.16 2.41 -17.89
N GLU A 845 20.88 2.02 -19.14
CA GLU A 845 20.77 2.91 -20.30
C GLU A 845 19.39 3.58 -20.46
N ALA A 846 18.38 3.12 -19.74
CA ALA A 846 17.00 3.59 -19.86
C ALA A 846 16.82 5.04 -19.39
N ARG A 847 16.10 5.83 -20.19
CA ARG A 847 15.61 7.17 -19.82
C ARG A 847 14.26 7.09 -19.12
N VAL A 848 13.43 6.11 -19.45
CA VAL A 848 12.18 5.82 -18.75
C VAL A 848 12.10 4.33 -18.45
N VAL A 849 11.74 3.97 -17.22
CA VAL A 849 11.38 2.58 -16.87
C VAL A 849 9.95 2.55 -16.35
N ALA A 850 9.11 1.71 -16.95
CA ALA A 850 7.69 1.56 -16.60
C ALA A 850 7.38 0.17 -16.02
N CYS A 851 6.81 0.11 -14.81
CA CYS A 851 6.38 -1.14 -14.17
C CYS A 851 5.25 -0.90 -13.13
N THR A 852 5.01 -1.86 -12.24
CA THR A 852 4.14 -1.66 -11.06
C THR A 852 4.98 -1.15 -9.88
N ASN A 853 4.38 -0.48 -8.89
CA ASN A 853 5.11 0.04 -7.73
C ASN A 853 5.98 -1.06 -7.09
N ASN A 854 5.38 -2.22 -6.86
CA ASN A 854 6.05 -3.36 -6.26
C ASN A 854 7.20 -3.93 -7.12
N LEU A 855 7.16 -3.81 -8.45
CA LEU A 855 8.25 -4.26 -9.33
C LEU A 855 9.50 -3.39 -9.28
N ALA A 856 9.41 -2.14 -8.82
CA ALA A 856 10.56 -1.25 -8.61
C ALA A 856 11.58 -1.83 -7.62
N GLY A 857 11.11 -2.60 -6.63
CA GLY A 857 11.96 -3.26 -5.63
C GLY A 857 12.67 -4.53 -6.10
N THR A 858 12.46 -4.97 -7.36
CA THR A 858 13.14 -6.15 -7.92
C THR A 858 14.61 -5.86 -8.20
N ASP A 859 15.47 -6.88 -8.08
CA ASP A 859 16.91 -6.72 -8.31
C ASP A 859 17.27 -6.12 -9.68
N LEU A 860 16.52 -6.48 -10.74
CA LEU A 860 16.72 -5.95 -12.09
C LEU A 860 16.52 -4.43 -12.15
N VAL A 861 15.51 -3.88 -11.48
CA VAL A 861 15.24 -2.43 -11.47
C VAL A 861 16.09 -1.74 -10.41
N ARG A 862 16.01 -2.23 -9.17
CA ARG A 862 16.53 -1.60 -7.95
C ARG A 862 18.02 -1.30 -8.02
N ARG A 863 18.84 -2.18 -8.61
CA ARG A 863 20.30 -2.03 -8.72
C ARG A 863 20.78 -1.18 -9.90
N ASN A 864 19.93 -1.03 -10.92
CA ASN A 864 20.37 -0.61 -12.26
C ASN A 864 19.76 0.72 -12.69
N PHE A 865 18.52 0.99 -12.31
CA PHE A 865 17.84 2.21 -12.72
C PHE A 865 18.40 3.43 -11.97
N GLY A 866 18.63 4.52 -12.70
CA GLY A 866 19.19 5.76 -12.16
C GLY A 866 20.72 5.76 -11.99
N THR A 867 21.42 4.66 -12.26
CA THR A 867 22.89 4.57 -12.12
C THR A 867 23.59 5.64 -12.96
N ASN A 868 23.21 5.79 -14.23
CA ASN A 868 23.70 6.84 -15.15
C ASN A 868 22.91 8.17 -15.07
N GLY A 869 22.03 8.33 -14.08
CA GLY A 869 21.15 9.48 -13.90
C GLY A 869 21.72 10.57 -13.00
N LYS A 870 21.32 11.83 -13.25
CA LYS A 870 21.57 12.98 -12.34
C LYS A 870 20.51 13.11 -11.23
N GLY A 871 19.34 12.53 -11.44
CA GLY A 871 18.19 12.54 -10.55
C GLY A 871 17.11 11.61 -11.10
N ILE A 872 16.16 11.21 -10.26
CA ILE A 872 15.04 10.32 -10.61
C ILE A 872 13.73 11.02 -10.22
N ILE A 873 12.79 11.14 -11.17
CA ILE A 873 11.42 11.57 -10.87
C ILE A 873 10.53 10.32 -10.95
N ILE A 874 9.74 10.06 -9.90
CA ILE A 874 8.73 9.00 -9.91
C ILE A 874 7.40 9.59 -10.38
N ILE A 875 6.69 8.90 -11.26
CA ILE A 875 5.31 9.20 -11.67
C ILE A 875 4.49 7.93 -11.43
N ALA A 876 3.29 8.01 -10.86
CA ALA A 876 2.54 6.84 -10.42
C ALA A 876 1.02 7.00 -10.62
N ASP A 877 0.48 6.37 -11.67
CA ASP A 877 -0.94 6.41 -11.99
C ASP A 877 -1.73 5.33 -11.27
N GLU A 878 -3.03 5.59 -11.15
CA GLU A 878 -3.98 4.75 -10.42
C GLU A 878 -3.55 4.51 -8.96
N ASP A 879 -2.68 5.36 -8.38
CA ASP A 879 -2.11 5.21 -7.03
C ASP A 879 -3.16 5.31 -5.91
N GLY A 880 -4.38 5.74 -6.25
CA GLY A 880 -5.58 5.55 -5.43
C GLY A 880 -5.88 4.08 -5.09
N GLN A 881 -5.52 3.14 -5.99
CA GLN A 881 -5.63 1.67 -5.85
C GLN A 881 -4.38 1.02 -5.25
N ALA A 882 -3.26 1.74 -5.13
CA ALA A 882 -2.02 1.20 -4.57
C ALA A 882 -2.11 1.07 -3.04
N THR A 883 -1.67 -0.06 -2.47
CA THR A 883 -1.46 -0.11 -1.01
C THR A 883 -0.29 0.81 -0.66
N GLU A 884 -0.40 1.61 0.40
CA GLU A 884 0.70 2.50 0.80
C GLU A 884 2.08 1.79 0.99
N PRO A 885 2.14 0.57 1.57
CA PRO A 885 3.38 -0.23 1.61
C PRO A 885 3.99 -0.54 0.23
N ASP A 886 3.19 -0.66 -0.82
CA ASP A 886 3.68 -0.83 -2.19
C ASP A 886 4.02 0.52 -2.83
N ALA A 887 3.19 1.54 -2.65
CA ALA A 887 3.37 2.90 -3.17
C ALA A 887 4.74 3.54 -2.79
N ILE A 888 5.32 3.16 -1.65
CA ILE A 888 6.67 3.60 -1.24
C ILE A 888 7.82 2.75 -1.79
N VAL A 889 7.57 1.58 -2.40
CA VAL A 889 8.62 0.72 -2.97
C VAL A 889 9.53 1.48 -3.95
N PRO A 890 9.04 2.20 -4.98
CA PRO A 890 9.92 2.97 -5.86
C PRO A 890 10.66 4.12 -5.15
N LEU A 891 10.08 4.67 -4.07
CA LEU A 891 10.60 5.84 -3.36
C LEU A 891 11.87 5.54 -2.55
N VAL A 892 11.91 4.37 -1.88
CA VAL A 892 12.99 4.03 -0.94
C VAL A 892 13.67 2.70 -1.22
N SER A 893 13.16 1.87 -2.14
CA SER A 893 13.81 0.58 -2.42
C SER A 893 15.05 0.73 -3.28
N LEU A 894 15.07 1.65 -4.25
CA LEU A 894 16.16 1.79 -5.22
C LEU A 894 17.54 1.85 -4.52
N ASP A 895 18.56 1.31 -5.16
CA ASP A 895 19.95 1.41 -4.70
C ASP A 895 20.60 2.73 -5.19
N ASN A 896 19.82 3.57 -5.89
CA ASN A 896 20.03 5.00 -6.22
C ASN A 896 18.91 5.87 -5.58
N ALA A 897 18.48 5.60 -4.34
CA ALA A 897 17.36 6.31 -3.69
C ALA A 897 17.71 7.75 -3.27
N ASP A 898 18.99 8.03 -3.05
CA ASP A 898 19.58 9.36 -2.93
C ASP A 898 19.16 10.28 -4.10
N LYS A 899 19.21 9.76 -5.34
CA LYS A 899 18.93 10.50 -6.57
C LYS A 899 17.46 10.82 -6.79
N VAL A 900 16.52 10.25 -6.01
CA VAL A 900 15.08 10.54 -6.20
C VAL A 900 14.81 12.01 -5.87
N ALA A 901 14.51 12.81 -6.88
CA ALA A 901 14.19 14.23 -6.73
C ALA A 901 12.79 14.43 -6.13
N GLY A 902 11.84 13.60 -6.56
CA GLY A 902 10.45 13.67 -6.11
C GLY A 902 9.53 12.66 -6.76
N MET A 903 8.25 12.77 -6.45
CA MET A 903 7.17 11.94 -6.98
C MET A 903 5.96 12.77 -7.40
N ILE A 904 5.30 12.34 -8.48
CA ILE A 904 3.99 12.80 -8.91
C ILE A 904 3.06 11.58 -8.81
N ARG A 905 1.84 11.76 -8.28
CA ARG A 905 0.89 10.65 -8.07
C ARG A 905 -0.48 10.99 -8.66
N GLY A 906 -0.82 10.33 -9.76
CA GLY A 906 -2.14 10.32 -10.36
C GLY A 906 -3.11 9.44 -9.58
N GLY A 907 -4.29 9.96 -9.28
CA GLY A 907 -5.29 9.21 -8.52
C GLY A 907 -6.70 9.76 -8.63
N ASP A 908 -7.64 8.98 -8.10
CA ASP A 908 -9.04 9.34 -7.98
C ASP A 908 -9.63 8.59 -6.80
N ARG A 909 -9.91 9.31 -5.71
CA ARG A 909 -10.47 8.73 -4.48
C ARG A 909 -11.94 8.29 -4.63
N HIS A 910 -12.58 8.60 -5.76
CA HIS A 910 -13.94 8.17 -6.09
C HIS A 910 -13.96 6.96 -7.05
N GLN A 911 -12.79 6.48 -7.48
CA GLN A 911 -12.62 5.16 -8.11
C GLN A 911 -12.31 4.10 -7.04
N LEU A 912 -11.93 2.90 -7.46
CA LEU A 912 -11.70 1.77 -6.57
C LEU A 912 -10.53 2.05 -5.58
N PRO A 913 -10.68 1.74 -4.28
CA PRO A 913 -9.60 1.81 -3.31
C PRO A 913 -8.68 0.56 -3.42
N PRO A 914 -7.59 0.47 -2.64
CA PRO A 914 -6.73 -0.71 -2.63
C PRO A 914 -7.50 -1.95 -2.17
N LEU A 915 -7.38 -3.05 -2.91
CA LEU A 915 -8.18 -4.27 -2.70
C LEU A 915 -7.67 -5.10 -1.52
N VAL A 916 -8.07 -4.68 -0.32
CA VAL A 916 -7.70 -5.25 0.98
C VAL A 916 -8.85 -6.07 1.53
N ILE A 917 -8.72 -7.39 1.43
CA ILE A 917 -9.75 -8.38 1.84
C ILE A 917 -10.10 -8.20 3.32
N THR A 918 -9.06 -8.00 4.14
CA THR A 918 -9.18 -7.94 5.60
C THR A 918 -9.78 -6.63 6.14
N ALA A 919 -10.01 -5.64 5.28
CA ALA A 919 -10.56 -4.34 5.68
C ALA A 919 -11.99 -4.43 6.23
N ASN A 920 -12.83 -5.31 5.66
CA ASN A 920 -14.27 -5.36 5.94
C ASN A 920 -14.73 -6.49 6.90
N GLU A 921 -13.86 -7.45 7.20
CA GLU A 921 -14.18 -8.59 8.09
C GLU A 921 -14.59 -8.17 9.51
N SER A 922 -15.49 -8.93 10.16
CA SER A 922 -15.92 -8.68 11.54
C SER A 922 -16.23 -9.99 12.28
N PRO A 923 -15.47 -10.38 13.33
CA PRO A 923 -14.26 -9.72 13.82
C PRO A 923 -13.15 -9.71 12.76
N GLY A 924 -12.21 -8.77 12.86
CA GLY A 924 -11.19 -8.57 11.83
C GLY A 924 -10.03 -9.54 11.93
N TYR A 925 -9.66 -10.23 10.85
CA TYR A 925 -8.35 -10.89 10.81
C TYR A 925 -7.21 -9.86 10.83
N ASN A 926 -7.43 -8.62 10.38
CA ASN A 926 -6.41 -7.56 10.36
C ASN A 926 -6.87 -6.33 11.15
N GLU A 927 -6.24 -6.07 12.30
CA GLU A 927 -6.44 -4.89 13.13
C GLU A 927 -6.04 -3.58 12.41
N PHE A 928 -5.25 -3.68 11.34
CA PHE A 928 -4.82 -2.57 10.50
C PHE A 928 -5.48 -2.57 9.10
N GLY A 929 -6.46 -3.45 8.83
CA GLY A 929 -7.06 -3.59 7.50
C GLY A 929 -7.60 -2.29 6.92
N ALA A 930 -8.26 -1.47 7.74
CA ALA A 930 -8.77 -0.14 7.37
C ALA A 930 -7.67 0.94 7.18
N GLN A 931 -6.42 0.65 7.53
CA GLN A 931 -5.26 1.49 7.19
C GLN A 931 -4.59 1.05 5.89
N ILE A 932 -4.47 -0.25 5.64
CA ILE A 932 -3.90 -0.78 4.38
C ILE A 932 -4.86 -0.53 3.21
N GLY A 933 -6.18 -0.56 3.46
CA GLY A 933 -7.22 -0.15 2.51
C GLY A 933 -7.30 1.36 2.25
N LYS A 934 -6.31 2.14 2.74
CA LYS A 934 -6.15 3.56 2.43
C LYS A 934 -4.83 3.74 1.68
N SER A 935 -4.89 4.17 0.43
CA SER A 935 -3.72 4.47 -0.40
C SER A 935 -2.96 5.68 0.11
N LEU A 936 -1.67 5.78 -0.24
CA LEU A 936 -0.86 6.98 0.06
C LEU A 936 -1.51 8.23 -0.53
N PHE A 937 -2.03 8.14 -1.77
CA PHE A 937 -2.80 9.19 -2.42
C PHE A 937 -3.98 9.68 -1.56
N ASP A 938 -4.95 8.81 -1.21
CA ASP A 938 -6.11 9.25 -0.42
C ASP A 938 -5.73 9.66 1.01
N ARG A 939 -4.68 9.05 1.58
CA ARG A 939 -4.19 9.42 2.92
C ARG A 939 -3.65 10.85 2.95
N LEU A 940 -2.80 11.23 1.99
CA LEU A 940 -2.33 12.61 1.83
C LEU A 940 -3.50 13.55 1.50
N ARG A 941 -4.34 13.17 0.54
CA ARG A 941 -5.52 13.96 0.10
C ARG A 941 -6.50 14.28 1.23
N CYS A 942 -6.81 13.30 2.08
CA CYS A 942 -7.65 13.47 3.26
C CYS A 942 -7.05 14.39 4.33
N ALA A 943 -5.73 14.56 4.36
CA ALA A 943 -5.04 15.48 5.28
C ALA A 943 -4.98 16.93 4.77
N LYS A 944 -5.67 17.25 3.66
CA LYS A 944 -5.59 18.55 2.95
C LYS A 944 -4.22 18.80 2.29
N PHE A 945 -3.45 17.75 1.96
CA PHE A 945 -2.23 17.90 1.18
C PHE A 945 -2.54 18.58 -0.18
N PRO A 946 -1.76 19.58 -0.64
CA PRO A 946 -2.02 20.30 -1.89
C PRO A 946 -2.11 19.38 -3.12
N VAL A 947 -3.15 19.59 -3.92
CA VAL A 947 -3.54 18.73 -5.04
C VAL A 947 -3.97 19.57 -6.23
N VAL A 948 -3.52 19.20 -7.43
CA VAL A 948 -4.08 19.74 -8.68
C VAL A 948 -5.28 18.86 -9.04
N ILE A 949 -6.43 19.48 -9.30
CA ILE A 949 -7.66 18.78 -9.66
C ILE A 949 -7.96 19.02 -11.15
N LEU A 950 -8.17 17.95 -11.91
CA LEU A 950 -8.61 17.99 -13.30
C LEU A 950 -10.12 17.69 -13.34
N CYS A 951 -10.95 18.73 -13.52
CA CYS A 951 -12.40 18.60 -13.54
C CYS A 951 -12.96 18.33 -14.93
N GLN A 952 -12.30 18.79 -16.01
CA GLN A 952 -12.86 18.66 -17.36
C GLN A 952 -12.73 17.23 -17.92
N GLN A 953 -13.85 16.52 -18.03
CA GLN A 953 -14.01 15.26 -18.76
C GLN A 953 -13.75 15.43 -20.27
N HIS A 954 -13.00 14.50 -20.88
CA HIS A 954 -12.73 14.45 -22.32
C HIS A 954 -13.10 13.10 -22.99
N ARG A 955 -13.45 12.06 -22.23
CA ARG A 955 -13.68 10.69 -22.72
C ARG A 955 -15.14 10.35 -23.04
N MET A 956 -16.08 10.83 -22.23
CA MET A 956 -17.50 10.45 -22.32
C MET A 956 -18.34 11.53 -23.00
N ARG A 957 -19.50 11.15 -23.55
CA ARG A 957 -20.50 12.12 -24.03
C ARG A 957 -21.07 12.89 -22.83
N PRO A 958 -21.43 14.19 -22.93
CA PRO A 958 -21.97 14.97 -21.81
C PRO A 958 -23.30 14.47 -21.20
N SER A 959 -23.88 13.39 -21.73
CA SER A 959 -25.09 12.72 -21.24
C SER A 959 -24.79 11.43 -20.44
N LEU A 960 -23.51 11.18 -20.12
CA LEU A 960 -22.98 10.00 -19.42
C LEU A 960 -22.03 10.45 -18.30
#